data_AF-A0A5S4G1N9-F1
#
_entry.id   AF-A0A5S4G1N9-F1
#
_cell.length_a   1.000
_cell.length_b   1.000
_cell.length_c   1.000
_cell.angle_alpha   90.00
_cell.angle_beta   90.00
_cell.angle_gamma   90.00
#
_symmetry.space_group_name_H-M   'P 1'
#
loop_
_entity.id
_entity.type
_entity.pdbx_description
1 polymer ?
#
loop_
_entity_poly.entity_id
_entity_poly.type
_entity_poly.pdbx_seq_one_letter_code
_entity_poly.pdbx_strand_id
1 'polypeptide(L)'
;MHRPSRRAFLRLGGVSAAGALGAVFPAEVAYMPDDSFIRLRRRWLEVIAGPGHELGAGPYRDRLAELGRAAARYQGTMAPARTSLWPDQAFPSFAATPRRLRTMAHAYALEGTGLTGDASLAAAVATGVDHYRRHVYAAGAEPAGNWWHWEIGVPKALLEAAVLIGPHLSERRSADLRAAVGHFVPERRFSDYSGTSTGANRVDLCVVLLLRAMLGSDHGRAALAASALSPVFRLVSDGDGFYRDGSFIQHTHVPYQGAYGVTLLSGLATLFAVLRGSPWEVVDQNVFDMVERSFAPFVRDGAAMDLVRGRGVARRPFGDHERGREIAAAILLLGESASAAERARWQALVKGWAVRSTYRPMTAQAEPAFRARLAAVLADDAVPAAPEPAGHRLLPMSARAVHRRPGWCAALSMASYRIGHYEHGNGENLRGWHTGSGMLYWWAGRHGDHYSDSFWTTVDPYRLPGTTVSTRRLPDGAGEGWGDTCPPGRWVGGATDGTYAIAGQHLNGLESTMEAFKSWVFLDDAVVCLGAGITGEDGAPVETVVDNRRTGAALATGAGWAHLDGHGGYVLRDGGLLRTSRERRTGGGTARDYVTLWLDHGLDPRAAGYAYLLLPGASQAETRARAADAGWAAGRRRAAERLDAQVRPPGRSGGRVEDRHRTATLTCFCLHGLLSTRRVYPLCIVGRMTVSYTLLGLLEEADRHGYDLKQAYDRRFGAAKPIRFGQVYRTLAQLVRDGLVEILGVEPGAGPDRKRYAITPEGVTDLDRWLAEPEDPQPQLQTVLFTKVTLALMSGRPAAEFLDAQRTRHLDAMRTLTVARREAVSAQDALLADYQLFHVEADLRWIDHAAGRLPALAEEAGDDHRLSGS
;
A
#
# COMPACT_ATOMS: atom_id res chain seq x y z
N MET A 1 50.12 71.21 -6.90
CA MET A 1 50.99 70.22 -7.57
C MET A 1 50.22 68.90 -7.55
N HIS A 2 50.02 68.09 -8.60
CA HIS A 2 50.35 68.18 -10.03
C HIS A 2 49.09 67.92 -10.89
N ARG A 3 49.19 68.14 -12.21
CA ARG A 3 48.21 67.85 -13.30
C ARG A 3 48.93 66.98 -14.37
N PRO A 4 48.30 66.43 -15.44
CA PRO A 4 46.96 66.70 -16.01
C PRO A 4 46.12 65.43 -16.39
N SER A 5 45.07 65.63 -17.19
CA SER A 5 43.94 64.72 -17.51
C SER A 5 43.80 64.35 -19.00
N ARG A 6 42.84 63.47 -19.37
CA ARG A 6 42.04 63.53 -20.64
C ARG A 6 40.86 62.52 -20.72
N ARG A 7 39.65 63.02 -21.11
CA ARG A 7 38.45 62.35 -21.75
C ARG A 7 37.76 61.16 -21.02
N ALA A 8 36.49 61.24 -20.56
CA ALA A 8 35.16 61.22 -21.27
C ALA A 8 34.72 59.80 -21.70
N PHE A 9 33.52 59.22 -21.47
CA PHE A 9 32.09 59.64 -21.26
C PHE A 9 31.50 59.04 -19.96
N LEU A 10 30.29 59.30 -19.41
CA LEU A 10 29.15 60.23 -19.62
C LEU A 10 28.00 59.93 -20.65
N ARG A 11 26.92 59.22 -20.22
CA ARG A 11 25.48 59.17 -20.69
C ARG A 11 24.83 57.87 -20.18
N LEU A 12 23.60 57.74 -19.65
CA LEU A 12 22.53 58.59 -19.07
C LEU A 12 22.09 57.89 -17.75
N GLY A 13 21.40 58.45 -16.74
CA GLY A 13 20.69 59.71 -16.58
C GLY A 13 19.46 59.45 -15.69
N GLY A 14 19.52 59.83 -14.40
CA GLY A 14 18.56 59.40 -13.37
C GLY A 14 17.38 60.35 -13.11
N VAL A 15 16.26 59.73 -12.72
CA VAL A 15 14.94 60.23 -12.28
C VAL A 15 14.87 61.58 -11.53
N SER A 16 13.92 62.44 -11.94
CA SER A 16 12.98 63.28 -11.14
C SER A 16 12.16 64.19 -12.07
N ALA A 17 10.92 64.65 -11.84
CA ALA A 17 9.79 64.18 -11.02
C ALA A 17 8.51 65.00 -11.39
N ALA A 18 7.31 64.54 -10.99
CA ALA A 18 6.02 65.24 -10.89
C ALA A 18 5.12 65.48 -12.14
N GLY A 19 3.83 65.08 -12.04
CA GLY A 19 2.70 65.93 -12.48
C GLY A 19 1.68 65.38 -13.49
N ALA A 20 0.56 64.83 -12.99
CA ALA A 20 -0.80 64.84 -13.55
C ALA A 20 -1.18 64.04 -14.84
N LEU A 21 -2.16 63.13 -14.64
CA LEU A 21 -3.30 62.81 -15.52
C LEU A 21 -3.05 62.43 -17.00
N GLY A 22 -2.94 61.12 -17.25
CA GLY A 22 -3.05 60.52 -18.59
C GLY A 22 -3.16 58.99 -18.51
N ALA A 23 -4.14 58.42 -19.21
CA ALA A 23 -4.55 57.01 -19.13
C ALA A 23 -3.41 55.97 -19.08
N VAL A 24 -3.43 55.12 -18.05
CA VAL A 24 -2.67 53.85 -18.05
C VAL A 24 -3.41 52.83 -18.91
N PHE A 25 -3.12 52.84 -20.21
CA PHE A 25 -3.10 51.58 -20.95
C PHE A 25 -1.76 50.91 -20.65
N PRO A 26 -1.71 49.74 -20.00
CA PRO A 26 -0.49 48.95 -20.02
C PRO A 26 -0.20 48.61 -21.48
N ALA A 27 1.01 48.90 -21.93
CA ALA A 27 1.44 48.52 -23.27
C ALA A 27 1.22 47.00 -23.44
N GLU A 28 0.54 46.60 -24.52
CA GLU A 28 0.41 45.20 -24.86
C GLU A 28 1.81 44.58 -24.94
N VAL A 29 2.05 43.57 -24.12
CA VAL A 29 3.24 42.73 -24.26
C VAL A 29 3.14 42.09 -25.64
N ALA A 30 4.03 42.49 -26.55
CA ALA A 30 3.98 42.06 -27.94
C ALA A 30 3.97 40.53 -28.02
N TYR A 31 2.87 40.01 -28.57
CA TYR A 31 2.61 38.57 -28.66
C TYR A 31 3.63 37.88 -29.56
N MET A 32 4.62 37.22 -28.94
CA MET A 32 5.31 36.09 -29.55
C MET A 32 4.35 34.89 -29.49
N PRO A 33 4.04 34.23 -30.62
CA PRO A 33 3.27 32.98 -30.59
C PRO A 33 4.07 31.92 -29.85
N ASP A 34 3.62 31.55 -28.65
CA ASP A 34 4.25 30.48 -27.88
C ASP A 34 3.81 29.11 -28.43
N ASP A 35 4.75 28.41 -29.06
CA ASP A 35 4.59 27.03 -29.57
C ASP A 35 4.21 26.01 -28.48
N SER A 36 4.19 26.39 -27.19
CA SER A 36 3.74 25.55 -26.08
C SER A 36 2.44 24.79 -26.38
N PHE A 37 1.39 25.43 -26.91
CA PHE A 37 0.16 24.70 -27.21
C PHE A 37 0.26 23.74 -28.40
N ILE A 38 1.15 24.00 -29.36
CA ILE A 38 1.47 23.05 -30.43
C ILE A 38 2.21 21.84 -29.83
N ARG A 39 3.19 22.10 -28.96
CA ARG A 39 3.96 21.09 -28.21
C ARG A 39 3.07 20.22 -27.32
N LEU A 40 2.13 20.81 -26.58
CA LEU A 40 1.16 20.07 -25.75
C LEU A 40 0.26 19.17 -26.62
N ARG A 41 -0.27 19.67 -27.74
CA ARG A 41 -1.12 18.88 -28.67
C ARG A 41 -0.35 17.72 -29.30
N ARG A 42 0.90 17.94 -29.72
CA ARG A 42 1.80 16.89 -30.21
C ARG A 42 2.02 15.81 -29.16
N ARG A 43 2.36 16.17 -27.92
CA ARG A 43 2.61 15.18 -26.85
C ARG A 43 1.37 14.42 -26.41
N TRP A 44 0.22 15.08 -26.44
CA TRP A 44 -1.06 14.40 -26.22
C TRP A 44 -1.28 13.28 -27.24
N LEU A 45 -0.93 13.51 -28.51
CA LEU A 45 -0.90 12.48 -29.53
C LEU A 45 0.17 11.41 -29.25
N GLU A 46 1.40 11.77 -28.87
CA GLU A 46 2.47 10.82 -28.51
C GLU A 46 2.10 9.91 -27.31
N VAL A 47 1.32 10.41 -26.35
CA VAL A 47 0.78 9.62 -25.23
C VAL A 47 -0.26 8.60 -25.74
N ILE A 48 -1.20 9.01 -26.61
CA ILE A 48 -2.25 8.15 -27.19
C ILE A 48 -1.69 7.12 -28.18
N ALA A 49 -0.71 7.52 -29.00
CA ALA A 49 -0.14 6.70 -30.07
C ALA A 49 0.95 5.75 -29.55
N GLY A 50 1.79 6.25 -28.64
CA GLY A 50 3.01 5.59 -28.18
C GLY A 50 4.25 5.90 -29.03
N PRO A 51 5.43 5.43 -28.56
CA PRO A 51 6.69 5.61 -29.27
C PRO A 51 6.69 4.87 -30.62
N GLY A 52 7.27 5.50 -31.65
CA GLY A 52 7.46 4.90 -32.97
C GLY A 52 6.21 4.77 -33.84
N HIS A 53 5.11 5.45 -33.51
CA HIS A 53 3.87 5.40 -34.29
C HIS A 53 4.03 5.89 -35.74
N GLU A 54 4.88 6.90 -35.95
CA GLU A 54 5.26 7.51 -37.25
C GLU A 54 5.96 6.54 -38.22
N LEU A 55 6.36 5.34 -37.78
CA LEU A 55 7.13 4.39 -38.58
C LEU A 55 6.25 3.38 -39.35
N GLY A 56 4.94 3.36 -39.14
CA GLY A 56 3.99 2.47 -39.84
C GLY A 56 4.23 0.95 -39.67
N ALA A 57 5.22 0.57 -38.87
CA ALA A 57 5.78 -0.77 -38.78
C ALA A 57 5.77 -1.31 -37.34
N GLY A 58 5.34 -2.55 -37.18
CA GLY A 58 5.28 -3.23 -35.89
C GLY A 58 3.98 -4.00 -35.67
N PRO A 59 3.79 -4.63 -34.50
CA PRO A 59 2.64 -5.49 -34.18
C PRO A 59 1.29 -4.74 -34.07
N TYR A 60 1.24 -3.45 -34.40
CA TYR A 60 0.11 -2.53 -34.19
C TYR A 60 -0.89 -2.52 -35.36
N ARG A 61 -0.46 -2.92 -36.56
CA ARG A 61 -1.21 -2.78 -37.82
C ARG A 61 -2.65 -3.30 -37.72
N ASP A 62 -2.86 -4.50 -37.17
CA ASP A 62 -4.18 -5.11 -37.10
C ASP A 62 -5.15 -4.34 -36.18
N ARG A 63 -4.62 -3.77 -35.08
CA ARG A 63 -5.42 -3.03 -34.08
C ARG A 63 -5.72 -1.61 -34.54
N LEU A 64 -4.77 -0.94 -35.22
CA LEU A 64 -5.00 0.34 -35.88
C LEU A 64 -6.01 0.18 -37.03
N ALA A 65 -5.91 -0.88 -37.82
CA ALA A 65 -6.91 -1.22 -38.83
C ALA A 65 -8.27 -1.61 -38.22
N GLU A 66 -8.32 -2.23 -37.03
CA GLU A 66 -9.58 -2.49 -36.31
C GLU A 66 -10.22 -1.19 -35.81
N LEU A 67 -9.42 -0.26 -35.28
CA LEU A 67 -9.83 1.10 -34.91
C LEU A 67 -10.40 1.84 -36.12
N GLY A 68 -9.71 1.82 -37.26
CA GLY A 68 -10.20 2.37 -38.54
C GLY A 68 -11.51 1.74 -38.98
N ARG A 69 -11.62 0.40 -39.00
CA ARG A 69 -12.88 -0.30 -39.30
C ARG A 69 -14.01 0.07 -38.33
N ALA A 70 -13.72 0.30 -37.05
CA ALA A 70 -14.72 0.73 -36.06
C ALA A 70 -15.18 2.18 -36.31
N ALA A 71 -14.24 3.09 -36.57
CA ALA A 71 -14.53 4.48 -36.89
C ALA A 71 -15.33 4.62 -38.20
N ALA A 72 -14.97 3.88 -39.26
CA ALA A 72 -15.73 3.85 -40.51
C ALA A 72 -17.18 3.37 -40.30
N ARG A 73 -17.40 2.33 -39.49
CA ARG A 73 -18.75 1.87 -39.12
C ARG A 73 -19.51 2.95 -38.35
N TYR A 74 -18.87 3.62 -37.38
CA TYR A 74 -19.52 4.68 -36.62
C TYR A 74 -19.85 5.89 -37.50
N GLN A 75 -18.95 6.32 -38.40
CA GLN A 75 -19.21 7.37 -39.37
C GLN A 75 -20.39 7.02 -40.29
N GLY A 76 -20.37 5.83 -40.91
CA GLY A 76 -21.41 5.38 -41.85
C GLY A 76 -22.77 5.06 -41.22
N THR A 77 -22.85 4.97 -39.89
CA THR A 77 -24.12 4.78 -39.14
C THR A 77 -24.54 5.99 -38.32
N MET A 78 -23.79 7.10 -38.39
CA MET A 78 -24.10 8.32 -37.66
C MET A 78 -25.30 9.02 -38.32
N ALA A 79 -26.38 9.18 -37.56
CA ALA A 79 -27.62 9.79 -38.02
C ALA A 79 -28.10 10.81 -36.99
N PRO A 80 -27.62 12.07 -37.05
CA PRO A 80 -27.97 13.10 -36.09
C PRO A 80 -29.47 13.39 -36.06
N ALA A 81 -30.12 13.07 -34.94
CA ALA A 81 -31.54 13.31 -34.69
C ALA A 81 -31.72 14.07 -33.37
N ARG A 82 -32.90 14.66 -33.11
CA ARG A 82 -33.13 15.44 -31.88
C ARG A 82 -32.90 14.64 -30.59
N THR A 83 -33.08 13.33 -30.62
CA THR A 83 -33.01 12.42 -29.47
C THR A 83 -31.85 11.42 -29.52
N SER A 84 -30.98 11.48 -30.54
CA SER A 84 -29.81 10.58 -30.66
C SER A 84 -28.76 11.12 -31.64
N LEU A 85 -27.54 10.58 -31.58
CA LEU A 85 -26.50 10.76 -32.62
C LEU A 85 -26.29 9.48 -33.44
N TRP A 86 -26.54 8.33 -32.83
CA TRP A 86 -26.65 7.03 -33.48
C TRP A 86 -28.01 6.43 -33.16
N PRO A 87 -28.72 5.76 -34.10
CA PRO A 87 -30.06 5.23 -33.86
C PRO A 87 -30.14 4.25 -32.67
N ASP A 88 -29.08 3.49 -32.40
CA ASP A 88 -29.01 2.54 -31.29
C ASP A 88 -28.59 3.18 -29.94
N GLN A 89 -28.37 4.50 -29.91
CA GLN A 89 -27.86 5.25 -28.75
C GLN A 89 -28.72 6.49 -28.47
N ALA A 90 -29.91 6.26 -27.90
CA ALA A 90 -30.78 7.33 -27.42
C ALA A 90 -30.09 8.19 -26.35
N PHE A 91 -30.32 9.51 -26.39
CA PHE A 91 -29.83 10.45 -25.40
C PHE A 91 -30.41 10.15 -24.00
N PRO A 92 -29.63 10.38 -22.91
CA PRO A 92 -28.37 11.12 -22.89
C PRO A 92 -27.12 10.35 -23.35
N SER A 93 -27.12 9.01 -23.37
CA SER A 93 -25.98 8.16 -23.82
C SER A 93 -24.59 8.58 -23.28
N PHE A 94 -24.51 8.95 -21.99
CA PHE A 94 -23.32 9.55 -21.36
C PHE A 94 -21.98 8.82 -21.56
N ALA A 95 -21.99 7.51 -21.80
CA ALA A 95 -20.78 6.72 -22.02
C ALA A 95 -20.56 6.33 -23.50
N ALA A 96 -21.60 5.84 -24.19
CA ALA A 96 -21.44 5.21 -25.50
C ALA A 96 -21.24 6.24 -26.63
N THR A 97 -22.00 7.33 -26.63
CA THR A 97 -21.93 8.34 -27.69
C THR A 97 -20.61 9.14 -27.64
N PRO A 98 -20.14 9.67 -26.49
CA PRO A 98 -18.82 10.30 -26.41
C PRO A 98 -17.67 9.33 -26.73
N ARG A 99 -17.77 8.05 -26.34
CA ARG A 99 -16.78 7.03 -26.69
C ARG A 99 -16.66 6.81 -28.20
N ARG A 100 -17.78 6.76 -28.95
CA ARG A 100 -17.76 6.62 -30.42
C ARG A 100 -17.09 7.80 -31.10
N LEU A 101 -17.42 9.03 -30.68
CA LEU A 101 -16.79 10.25 -31.18
C LEU A 101 -15.27 10.25 -30.93
N ARG A 102 -14.85 9.86 -29.73
CA ARG A 102 -13.43 9.70 -29.38
C ARG A 102 -12.74 8.62 -30.23
N THR A 103 -13.38 7.48 -30.47
CA THR A 103 -12.87 6.42 -31.38
C THR A 103 -12.68 6.94 -32.80
N MET A 104 -13.62 7.74 -33.33
CA MET A 104 -13.50 8.37 -34.64
C MET A 104 -12.35 9.39 -34.68
N ALA A 105 -12.20 10.22 -33.65
CA ALA A 105 -11.10 11.19 -33.54
C ALA A 105 -9.73 10.51 -33.42
N HIS A 106 -9.62 9.39 -32.69
CA HIS A 106 -8.41 8.57 -32.63
C HIS A 106 -8.07 7.97 -34.01
N ALA A 107 -9.08 7.49 -34.75
CA ALA A 107 -8.85 6.96 -36.10
C ALA A 107 -8.39 8.04 -37.10
N TYR A 108 -8.85 9.29 -36.94
CA TYR A 108 -8.38 10.44 -37.71
C TYR A 108 -6.93 10.83 -37.37
N ALA A 109 -6.55 10.82 -36.09
CA ALA A 109 -5.26 11.34 -35.65
C ALA A 109 -4.11 10.32 -35.67
N LEU A 110 -4.40 9.03 -35.60
CA LEU A 110 -3.38 7.96 -35.59
C LEU A 110 -3.08 7.45 -37.00
N GLU A 111 -1.80 7.23 -37.29
CA GLU A 111 -1.35 6.59 -38.52
C GLU A 111 -1.75 5.11 -38.61
N GLY A 112 -1.79 4.55 -39.83
CA GLY A 112 -2.06 3.14 -40.06
C GLY A 112 -3.52 2.69 -39.85
N THR A 113 -4.44 3.63 -39.62
CA THR A 113 -5.88 3.36 -39.45
C THR A 113 -6.63 3.24 -40.78
N GLY A 114 -6.06 3.79 -41.86
CA GLY A 114 -6.74 3.96 -43.16
C GLY A 114 -7.71 5.14 -43.21
N LEU A 115 -7.80 5.94 -42.14
CA LEU A 115 -8.62 7.16 -42.03
C LEU A 115 -7.81 8.36 -41.49
N THR A 116 -6.49 8.22 -41.41
CA THR A 116 -5.57 9.25 -40.91
C THR A 116 -5.70 10.52 -41.75
N GLY A 117 -6.01 11.65 -41.11
CA GLY A 117 -6.21 12.93 -41.80
C GLY A 117 -7.49 13.04 -42.65
N ASP A 118 -8.40 12.06 -42.63
CA ASP A 118 -9.61 12.08 -43.45
C ASP A 118 -10.55 13.24 -43.06
N ALA A 119 -10.74 14.17 -44.01
CA ALA A 119 -11.54 15.38 -43.78
C ALA A 119 -13.04 15.11 -43.59
N SER A 120 -13.58 14.01 -44.16
CA SER A 120 -14.97 13.61 -43.99
C SER A 120 -15.21 13.07 -42.57
N LEU A 121 -14.27 12.29 -42.04
CA LEU A 121 -14.28 11.79 -40.67
C LEU A 121 -14.13 12.95 -39.67
N ALA A 122 -13.21 13.88 -39.91
CA ALA A 122 -13.07 15.07 -39.07
C ALA A 122 -14.34 15.93 -39.06
N ALA A 123 -14.97 16.15 -40.22
CA ALA A 123 -16.24 16.86 -40.32
C ALA A 123 -17.39 16.12 -39.61
N ALA A 124 -17.41 14.78 -39.66
CA ALA A 124 -18.36 13.95 -38.93
C ALA A 124 -18.17 14.05 -37.40
N VAL A 125 -16.92 13.99 -36.91
CA VAL A 125 -16.62 14.22 -35.48
C VAL A 125 -17.01 15.63 -35.05
N ALA A 126 -16.66 16.67 -35.80
CA ALA A 126 -17.02 18.06 -35.50
C ALA A 126 -18.55 18.25 -35.42
N THR A 127 -19.29 17.62 -36.34
CA THR A 127 -20.75 17.64 -36.37
C THR A 127 -21.35 16.89 -35.20
N GLY A 128 -20.83 15.70 -34.88
CA GLY A 128 -21.31 14.88 -33.77
C GLY A 128 -21.03 15.48 -32.39
N VAL A 129 -19.85 16.06 -32.18
CA VAL A 129 -19.48 16.79 -30.95
C VAL A 129 -20.42 17.98 -30.73
N ASP A 130 -20.64 18.82 -31.76
CA ASP A 130 -21.56 19.95 -31.66
C ASP A 130 -23.02 19.51 -31.49
N HIS A 131 -23.46 18.45 -32.17
CA HIS A 131 -24.81 17.91 -32.04
C HIS A 131 -25.07 17.38 -30.63
N TYR A 132 -24.15 16.60 -30.07
CA TYR A 132 -24.26 16.08 -28.71
C TYR A 132 -24.22 17.19 -27.65
N ARG A 133 -23.34 18.19 -27.83
CA ARG A 133 -23.31 19.41 -27.02
C ARG A 133 -24.66 20.13 -27.05
N ARG A 134 -25.27 20.35 -28.23
CA ARG A 134 -26.54 21.08 -28.33
C ARG A 134 -27.74 20.37 -27.69
N HIS A 135 -27.76 19.03 -27.66
CA HIS A 135 -28.94 18.26 -27.23
C HIS A 135 -28.80 17.59 -25.85
N VAL A 136 -27.58 17.40 -25.36
CA VAL A 136 -27.30 16.75 -24.06
C VAL A 136 -26.42 17.65 -23.18
N TYR A 137 -25.29 18.12 -23.72
CA TYR A 137 -24.24 18.76 -22.95
C TYR A 137 -24.14 20.27 -23.23
N ALA A 138 -25.26 20.99 -23.03
CA ALA A 138 -25.38 22.42 -23.30
C ALA A 138 -25.07 23.25 -22.03
N ALA A 139 -24.61 24.49 -22.18
CA ALA A 139 -24.22 25.40 -21.09
C ALA A 139 -25.38 25.91 -20.20
N GLY A 140 -26.54 25.27 -20.27
CA GLY A 140 -27.74 25.52 -19.47
C GLY A 140 -28.65 24.29 -19.43
N ALA A 141 -28.08 23.08 -19.62
CA ALA A 141 -28.80 21.84 -19.41
C ALA A 141 -28.70 21.44 -17.93
N GLU A 142 -29.84 21.14 -17.30
CA GLU A 142 -29.88 20.69 -15.92
C GLU A 142 -29.17 19.33 -15.76
N PRO A 143 -28.13 19.21 -14.90
CA PRO A 143 -27.42 17.95 -14.70
C PRO A 143 -28.34 16.86 -14.13
N ALA A 144 -28.51 15.77 -14.88
CA ALA A 144 -29.29 14.61 -14.46
C ALA A 144 -28.39 13.39 -14.18
N GLY A 145 -28.67 12.65 -13.11
CA GLY A 145 -27.96 11.44 -12.72
C GLY A 145 -26.59 11.73 -12.07
N ASN A 146 -25.58 10.91 -12.41
CA ASN A 146 -24.26 10.99 -11.78
C ASN A 146 -23.46 12.22 -12.26
N TRP A 147 -23.09 13.10 -11.32
CA TRP A 147 -22.25 14.29 -11.55
C TRP A 147 -20.98 13.99 -12.37
N TRP A 148 -20.38 12.81 -12.18
CA TRP A 148 -19.14 12.41 -12.88
C TRP A 148 -19.29 12.41 -14.39
N HIS A 149 -20.48 12.11 -14.93
CA HIS A 149 -20.72 12.20 -16.37
C HIS A 149 -20.60 13.63 -16.87
N TRP A 150 -21.10 14.60 -16.11
CA TRP A 150 -21.13 16.00 -16.48
C TRP A 150 -19.79 16.71 -16.25
N GLU A 151 -19.05 16.36 -15.21
CA GLU A 151 -17.79 17.05 -14.89
C GLU A 151 -16.53 16.38 -15.43
N ILE A 152 -16.55 15.05 -15.67
CA ILE A 152 -15.37 14.28 -16.08
C ILE A 152 -15.63 13.51 -17.37
N GLY A 153 -16.59 12.57 -17.37
CA GLY A 153 -16.74 11.57 -18.43
C GLY A 153 -17.02 12.14 -19.82
N VAL A 154 -18.08 12.96 -19.93
CA VAL A 154 -18.45 13.65 -21.17
C VAL A 154 -17.41 14.71 -21.57
N PRO A 155 -17.04 15.70 -20.73
CA PRO A 155 -16.14 16.76 -21.17
C PRO A 155 -14.77 16.25 -21.60
N LYS A 156 -14.19 15.27 -20.89
CA LYS A 156 -12.91 14.66 -21.26
C LYS A 156 -12.97 14.05 -22.66
N ALA A 157 -14.02 13.29 -22.96
CA ALA A 157 -14.17 12.64 -24.27
C ALA A 157 -14.48 13.63 -25.41
N LEU A 158 -15.32 14.65 -25.18
CA LEU A 158 -15.64 15.65 -26.20
C LEU A 158 -14.47 16.59 -26.49
N LEU A 159 -13.74 17.04 -25.45
CA LEU A 159 -12.58 17.91 -25.62
C LEU A 159 -11.41 17.17 -26.26
N GLU A 160 -11.16 15.91 -25.89
CA GLU A 160 -10.12 15.09 -26.52
C GLU A 160 -10.44 14.90 -28.02
N ALA A 161 -11.68 14.56 -28.36
CA ALA A 161 -12.10 14.44 -29.75
C ALA A 161 -11.95 15.77 -30.53
N ALA A 162 -12.30 16.90 -29.90
CA ALA A 162 -12.14 18.24 -30.45
C ALA A 162 -10.67 18.64 -30.68
N VAL A 163 -9.80 18.36 -29.71
CA VAL A 163 -8.35 18.64 -29.77
C VAL A 163 -7.69 17.84 -30.90
N LEU A 164 -8.07 16.57 -31.07
CA LEU A 164 -7.49 15.69 -32.10
C LEU A 164 -7.89 16.09 -33.53
N ILE A 165 -9.10 16.59 -33.76
CA ILE A 165 -9.52 17.10 -35.10
C ILE A 165 -9.14 18.57 -35.34
N GLY A 166 -8.62 19.27 -34.33
CA GLY A 166 -8.09 20.62 -34.39
C GLY A 166 -8.90 21.60 -35.25
N PRO A 167 -8.36 22.09 -36.38
CA PRO A 167 -8.95 23.16 -37.18
C PRO A 167 -10.35 22.83 -37.74
N HIS A 168 -10.69 21.55 -37.89
CA HIS A 168 -11.99 21.12 -38.45
C HIS A 168 -13.19 21.44 -37.55
N LEU A 169 -12.98 21.77 -36.27
CA LEU A 169 -14.10 22.12 -35.38
C LEU A 169 -14.69 23.51 -35.70
N SER A 170 -13.96 24.43 -36.32
CA SER A 170 -14.25 25.87 -36.42
C SER A 170 -14.26 26.60 -35.06
N GLU A 171 -13.85 27.88 -35.06
CA GLU A 171 -13.72 28.64 -33.81
C GLU A 171 -15.07 28.79 -33.08
N ARG A 172 -16.18 28.94 -33.81
CA ARG A 172 -17.51 29.03 -33.18
C ARG A 172 -17.86 27.78 -32.39
N ARG A 173 -17.70 26.57 -32.96
CA ARG A 173 -18.02 25.33 -32.22
C ARG A 173 -16.98 25.04 -31.13
N SER A 174 -15.73 25.46 -31.31
CA SER A 174 -14.70 25.43 -30.26
C SER A 174 -15.14 26.29 -29.06
N ALA A 175 -15.47 27.56 -29.27
CA ALA A 175 -15.95 28.47 -28.24
C ALA A 175 -17.22 27.95 -27.54
N ASP A 176 -18.21 27.48 -28.31
CA ASP A 176 -19.44 26.87 -27.80
C ASP A 176 -19.18 25.65 -26.90
N LEU A 177 -18.23 24.78 -27.27
CA LEU A 177 -17.82 23.62 -26.45
C LEU A 177 -17.05 24.07 -25.20
N ARG A 178 -16.11 25.01 -25.32
CA ARG A 178 -15.33 25.57 -24.20
C ARG A 178 -16.23 26.30 -23.19
N ALA A 179 -17.33 26.89 -23.64
CA ALA A 179 -18.37 27.50 -22.81
C ALA A 179 -19.22 26.44 -22.10
N ALA A 180 -19.69 25.41 -22.81
CA ALA A 180 -20.43 24.29 -22.22
C ALA A 180 -19.62 23.57 -21.13
N VAL A 181 -18.34 23.25 -21.38
CA VAL A 181 -17.48 22.69 -20.33
C VAL A 181 -17.27 23.67 -19.18
N GLY A 182 -17.13 24.97 -19.44
CA GLY A 182 -16.97 25.99 -18.40
C GLY A 182 -18.18 26.14 -17.48
N HIS A 183 -19.38 25.80 -17.94
CA HIS A 183 -20.59 25.80 -17.12
C HIS A 183 -20.57 24.66 -16.08
N PHE A 184 -20.27 23.42 -16.50
CA PHE A 184 -20.23 22.26 -15.60
C PHE A 184 -18.92 22.16 -14.80
N VAL A 185 -17.80 22.63 -15.36
CA VAL A 185 -16.46 22.62 -14.75
C VAL A 185 -15.91 24.05 -14.66
N PRO A 186 -16.51 24.92 -13.82
CA PRO A 186 -16.03 26.28 -13.59
C PRO A 186 -14.75 26.28 -12.75
N GLU A 187 -13.96 27.34 -12.84
CA GLU A 187 -12.63 27.45 -12.21
C GLU A 187 -12.68 27.29 -10.67
N ARG A 188 -13.82 27.62 -10.03
CA ARG A 188 -14.07 27.36 -8.60
C ARG A 188 -14.01 25.89 -8.18
N ARG A 189 -14.07 24.93 -9.12
CA ARG A 189 -13.91 23.49 -8.81
C ARG A 189 -12.49 23.11 -8.38
N PHE A 190 -11.52 24.01 -8.60
CA PHE A 190 -10.10 23.79 -8.35
C PHE A 190 -9.58 24.50 -7.08
N SER A 191 -10.32 25.47 -6.52
CA SER A 191 -9.91 26.19 -5.30
C SER A 191 -9.84 25.27 -4.08
N ASP A 192 -10.86 24.43 -3.89
CA ASP A 192 -11.06 23.66 -2.68
C ASP A 192 -10.77 22.18 -2.95
N TYR A 193 -9.84 21.59 -2.20
CA TYR A 193 -9.52 20.17 -2.29
C TYR A 193 -10.42 19.37 -1.34
N SER A 194 -11.70 19.25 -1.71
CA SER A 194 -12.73 18.63 -0.87
C SER A 194 -13.85 17.99 -1.71
N GLY A 195 -14.66 17.14 -1.08
CA GLY A 195 -15.81 16.49 -1.70
C GLY A 195 -15.44 15.73 -2.97
N THR A 196 -16.05 16.09 -4.10
CA THR A 196 -15.80 15.46 -5.40
C THR A 196 -14.54 15.97 -6.13
N SER A 197 -13.74 16.87 -5.53
CA SER A 197 -12.51 17.44 -6.10
C SER A 197 -11.23 16.99 -5.36
N THR A 198 -11.19 15.73 -4.94
CA THR A 198 -10.06 15.05 -4.29
C THR A 198 -9.45 13.95 -5.16
N GLY A 199 -8.21 13.56 -4.87
CA GLY A 199 -7.57 12.34 -5.40
C GLY A 199 -7.69 12.18 -6.91
N ALA A 200 -8.18 11.02 -7.35
CA ALA A 200 -8.35 10.71 -8.77
C ALA A 200 -9.30 11.67 -9.50
N ASN A 201 -10.35 12.14 -8.82
CA ASN A 201 -11.30 13.09 -9.40
C ASN A 201 -10.63 14.44 -9.67
N ARG A 202 -9.77 14.92 -8.75
CA ARG A 202 -8.97 16.15 -8.95
C ARG A 202 -8.08 16.02 -10.19
N VAL A 203 -7.39 14.89 -10.35
CA VAL A 203 -6.52 14.65 -11.51
C VAL A 203 -7.32 14.61 -12.82
N ASP A 204 -8.47 13.93 -12.85
CA ASP A 204 -9.35 13.90 -14.02
C ASP A 204 -9.92 15.29 -14.38
N LEU A 205 -10.29 16.10 -13.37
CA LEU A 205 -10.69 17.50 -13.56
C LEU A 205 -9.54 18.34 -14.13
N CYS A 206 -8.30 18.13 -13.68
CA CYS A 206 -7.12 18.80 -14.24
C CYS A 206 -6.87 18.40 -15.70
N VAL A 207 -7.10 17.13 -16.07
CA VAL A 207 -7.06 16.68 -17.49
C VAL A 207 -8.14 17.38 -18.33
N VAL A 208 -9.37 17.48 -17.82
CA VAL A 208 -10.46 18.22 -18.49
C VAL A 208 -10.09 19.70 -18.69
N LEU A 209 -9.52 20.35 -17.66
CA LEU A 209 -9.11 21.74 -17.74
C LEU A 209 -7.93 21.95 -18.71
N LEU A 210 -6.96 21.05 -18.73
CA LEU A 210 -5.84 21.10 -19.68
C LEU A 210 -6.31 20.91 -21.13
N LEU A 211 -7.21 19.96 -21.40
CA LEU A 211 -7.80 19.78 -22.72
C LEU A 211 -8.60 21.02 -23.16
N ARG A 212 -9.35 21.65 -22.25
CA ARG A 212 -10.07 22.92 -22.49
C ARG A 212 -9.09 24.06 -22.79
N ALA A 213 -7.96 24.11 -22.10
CA ALA A 213 -6.90 25.07 -22.35
C ALA A 213 -6.24 24.85 -23.72
N MET A 214 -5.90 23.61 -24.07
CA MET A 214 -5.30 23.24 -25.36
C MET A 214 -6.22 23.50 -26.56
N LEU A 215 -7.55 23.42 -26.38
CA LEU A 215 -8.53 23.73 -27.41
C LEU A 215 -8.70 25.24 -27.65
N GLY A 216 -8.41 26.08 -26.64
CA GLY A 216 -8.53 27.54 -26.70
C GLY A 216 -7.20 28.31 -26.68
N SER A 217 -6.06 27.61 -26.63
CA SER A 217 -4.71 28.15 -26.38
C SER A 217 -4.65 29.07 -25.14
N ASP A 218 -5.28 28.63 -24.04
CA ASP A 218 -5.47 29.43 -22.81
C ASP A 218 -4.38 29.18 -21.76
N HIS A 219 -3.39 30.09 -21.69
CA HIS A 219 -2.27 29.99 -20.75
C HIS A 219 -2.70 29.98 -19.28
N GLY A 220 -3.76 30.72 -18.92
CA GLY A 220 -4.23 30.81 -17.53
C GLY A 220 -4.88 29.50 -17.06
N ARG A 221 -5.67 28.86 -17.92
CA ARG A 221 -6.27 27.55 -17.64
C ARG A 221 -5.25 26.42 -17.65
N ALA A 222 -4.21 26.49 -18.48
CA ALA A 222 -3.09 25.56 -18.42
C ALA A 222 -2.30 25.67 -17.09
N ALA A 223 -2.00 26.89 -16.65
CA ALA A 223 -1.37 27.15 -15.35
C ALA A 223 -2.23 26.67 -14.16
N LEU A 224 -3.56 26.90 -14.21
CA LEU A 224 -4.48 26.39 -13.20
C LEU A 224 -4.56 24.86 -13.19
N ALA A 225 -4.56 24.20 -14.36
CA ALA A 225 -4.58 22.75 -14.46
C ALA A 225 -3.34 22.11 -13.82
N ALA A 226 -2.16 22.70 -14.03
CA ALA A 226 -0.90 22.28 -13.41
C ALA A 226 -0.88 22.53 -11.89
N SER A 227 -1.13 23.78 -11.45
CA SER A 227 -1.06 24.15 -10.03
C SER A 227 -2.13 23.48 -9.15
N ALA A 228 -3.29 23.13 -9.72
CA ALA A 228 -4.35 22.42 -9.01
C ALA A 228 -4.02 20.96 -8.66
N LEU A 229 -2.91 20.40 -9.16
CA LEU A 229 -2.40 19.07 -8.80
C LEU A 229 -1.66 19.06 -7.46
N SER A 230 -1.07 20.18 -7.02
CA SER A 230 -0.21 20.24 -5.83
C SER A 230 -0.80 19.65 -4.53
N PRO A 231 -2.12 19.68 -4.27
CA PRO A 231 -2.71 18.98 -3.13
C PRO A 231 -2.70 17.44 -3.25
N VAL A 232 -2.71 16.89 -4.47
CA VAL A 232 -2.75 15.44 -4.76
C VAL A 232 -1.45 14.74 -4.37
N PHE A 233 -0.32 15.44 -4.46
CA PHE A 233 1.00 14.87 -4.16
C PHE A 233 1.28 14.74 -2.67
N ARG A 234 0.51 15.43 -1.81
CA ARG A 234 0.73 15.47 -0.38
C ARG A 234 0.34 14.14 0.26
N LEU A 235 1.21 13.63 1.12
CA LEU A 235 0.89 12.50 1.98
C LEU A 235 -0.15 12.93 3.04
N VAL A 236 -1.19 12.12 3.20
CA VAL A 236 -2.27 12.32 4.17
C VAL A 236 -2.12 11.40 5.38
N SER A 237 -2.83 11.74 6.46
CA SER A 237 -2.93 10.94 7.69
C SER A 237 -4.34 10.42 7.98
N ASP A 238 -5.34 10.95 7.27
CA ASP A 238 -6.73 10.48 7.23
C ASP A 238 -7.35 10.83 5.86
N GLY A 239 -8.52 10.25 5.55
CA GLY A 239 -9.26 10.52 4.32
C GLY A 239 -8.59 10.03 3.02
N ASP A 240 -8.98 10.67 1.91
CA ASP A 240 -8.54 10.36 0.55
C ASP A 240 -7.08 10.76 0.29
N GLY A 241 -6.29 9.84 -0.28
CA GLY A 241 -4.94 10.13 -0.77
C GLY A 241 -3.91 9.05 -0.48
N PHE A 242 -2.64 9.41 -0.68
CA PHE A 242 -1.49 8.55 -0.38
C PHE A 242 -1.02 8.72 1.07
N TYR A 243 -0.66 7.62 1.71
CA TYR A 243 -0.13 7.59 3.07
C TYR A 243 1.34 7.21 3.06
N ARG A 244 2.06 7.60 4.12
CA ARG A 244 3.50 7.31 4.29
C ARG A 244 3.86 5.82 4.29
N ASP A 245 2.92 4.94 4.62
CA ASP A 245 3.09 3.47 4.58
C ASP A 245 2.87 2.85 3.19
N GLY A 246 2.48 3.66 2.19
CA GLY A 246 2.10 3.20 0.85
C GLY A 246 0.61 2.94 0.68
N SER A 247 -0.23 3.15 1.69
CA SER A 247 -1.69 3.05 1.54
C SER A 247 -2.20 4.11 0.56
N PHE A 248 -3.14 3.73 -0.29
CA PHE A 248 -3.96 4.66 -1.06
C PHE A 248 -5.42 4.43 -0.70
N ILE A 249 -6.06 5.46 -0.15
CA ILE A 249 -7.47 5.43 0.23
C ILE A 249 -8.24 6.40 -0.67
N GLN A 250 -9.46 6.01 -1.03
CA GLN A 250 -10.44 6.85 -1.71
C GLN A 250 -11.82 6.57 -1.12
N HIS A 251 -12.75 7.52 -1.24
CA HIS A 251 -14.06 7.47 -0.58
C HIS A 251 -13.93 7.35 0.94
N THR A 252 -12.95 8.06 1.52
CA THR A 252 -12.65 8.16 2.96
C THR A 252 -12.15 6.88 3.63
N HIS A 253 -12.65 5.70 3.22
CA HIS A 253 -12.55 4.44 3.96
C HIS A 253 -12.21 3.21 3.10
N VAL A 254 -11.99 3.36 1.78
CA VAL A 254 -11.77 2.24 0.85
C VAL A 254 -10.34 2.20 0.30
N PRO A 255 -9.56 1.12 0.57
CA PRO A 255 -8.26 0.89 -0.07
C PRO A 255 -8.44 0.63 -1.58
N TYR A 256 -7.83 1.49 -2.42
CA TYR A 256 -8.28 1.63 -3.81
C TYR A 256 -7.18 1.69 -4.88
N GLN A 257 -5.95 1.24 -4.59
CA GLN A 257 -4.82 1.20 -5.54
C GLN A 257 -5.22 0.60 -6.90
N GLY A 258 -5.98 -0.50 -6.88
CA GLY A 258 -6.41 -1.26 -8.07
C GLY A 258 -7.62 -0.70 -8.82
N ALA A 259 -8.17 0.47 -8.46
CA ALA A 259 -9.10 1.19 -9.34
C ALA A 259 -8.95 2.72 -9.31
N TYR A 260 -9.40 3.44 -8.26
CA TYR A 260 -9.22 4.91 -8.26
C TYR A 260 -7.73 5.31 -8.19
N GLY A 261 -6.90 4.52 -7.52
CA GLY A 261 -5.45 4.72 -7.50
C GLY A 261 -4.83 4.61 -8.90
N VAL A 262 -5.21 3.60 -9.69
CA VAL A 262 -4.72 3.47 -11.07
C VAL A 262 -5.31 4.54 -12.01
N THR A 263 -6.54 4.99 -11.80
CA THR A 263 -7.09 6.17 -12.51
C THR A 263 -6.24 7.42 -12.22
N LEU A 264 -5.95 7.68 -10.94
CA LEU A 264 -5.07 8.77 -10.52
C LEU A 264 -3.67 8.64 -11.14
N LEU A 265 -3.05 7.45 -11.04
CA LEU A 265 -1.70 7.21 -11.55
C LEU A 265 -1.62 7.41 -13.06
N SER A 266 -2.62 6.93 -13.80
CA SER A 266 -2.72 7.10 -15.26
C SER A 266 -2.92 8.56 -15.66
N GLY A 267 -3.72 9.31 -14.89
CA GLY A 267 -3.93 10.74 -15.10
C GLY A 267 -2.66 11.55 -14.82
N LEU A 268 -1.95 11.27 -13.72
CA LEU A 268 -0.67 11.90 -13.41
C LEU A 268 0.40 11.56 -14.46
N ALA A 269 0.50 10.30 -14.88
CA ALA A 269 1.39 9.87 -15.96
C ALA A 269 1.14 10.65 -17.26
N THR A 270 -0.13 10.84 -17.61
CA THR A 270 -0.54 11.62 -18.79
C THR A 270 -0.15 13.09 -18.66
N LEU A 271 -0.46 13.72 -17.52
CA LEU A 271 -0.17 15.13 -17.28
C LEU A 271 1.35 15.40 -17.24
N PHE A 272 2.12 14.58 -16.54
CA PHE A 272 3.58 14.71 -16.48
C PHE A 272 4.21 14.56 -17.89
N ALA A 273 3.79 13.58 -18.68
CA ALA A 273 4.33 13.36 -20.02
C ALA A 273 3.99 14.50 -21.01
N VAL A 274 2.77 15.06 -20.92
CA VAL A 274 2.29 16.15 -21.78
C VAL A 274 2.96 17.48 -21.42
N LEU A 275 3.05 17.80 -20.13
CA LEU A 275 3.54 19.08 -19.62
C LEU A 275 5.08 19.19 -19.57
N ARG A 276 5.83 18.08 -19.51
CA ARG A 276 7.30 18.00 -19.44
C ARG A 276 8.05 19.00 -20.33
N GLY A 277 8.85 19.94 -19.85
CA GLY A 277 9.52 20.95 -20.69
C GLY A 277 8.54 21.85 -21.46
N SER A 278 7.46 22.26 -20.80
CA SER A 278 6.61 23.41 -21.14
C SER A 278 6.60 24.37 -19.94
N PRO A 279 6.08 25.61 -20.07
CA PRO A 279 5.98 26.55 -18.94
C PRO A 279 5.13 26.08 -17.76
N TRP A 280 4.45 24.93 -17.89
CA TRP A 280 3.59 24.32 -16.86
C TRP A 280 4.02 22.90 -16.52
N GLU A 281 5.29 22.55 -16.71
CA GLU A 281 5.85 21.27 -16.29
C GLU A 281 5.56 20.98 -14.81
N VAL A 282 5.15 19.74 -14.52
CA VAL A 282 4.93 19.25 -13.16
C VAL A 282 5.57 17.88 -13.03
N VAL A 283 6.39 17.72 -12.00
CA VAL A 283 6.94 16.44 -11.50
C VAL A 283 6.93 16.50 -9.97
N ASP A 284 6.77 15.37 -9.31
CA ASP A 284 6.81 15.29 -7.84
C ASP A 284 7.34 13.92 -7.39
N GLN A 285 8.38 13.92 -6.55
CA GLN A 285 9.05 12.69 -6.10
C GLN A 285 8.13 11.77 -5.28
N ASN A 286 7.12 12.30 -4.57
CA ASN A 286 6.18 11.47 -3.83
C ASN A 286 5.40 10.56 -4.80
N VAL A 287 5.03 11.06 -5.99
CA VAL A 287 4.33 10.27 -7.02
C VAL A 287 5.21 9.12 -7.51
N PHE A 288 6.51 9.37 -7.72
CA PHE A 288 7.48 8.36 -8.11
C PHE A 288 7.72 7.32 -7.00
N ASP A 289 7.89 7.77 -5.75
CA ASP A 289 7.99 6.90 -4.57
C ASP A 289 6.75 5.99 -4.40
N MET A 290 5.55 6.49 -4.71
CA MET A 290 4.32 5.70 -4.62
C MET A 290 4.23 4.57 -5.66
N VAL A 291 4.99 4.60 -6.77
CA VAL A 291 5.05 3.47 -7.71
C VAL A 291 5.52 2.20 -7.00
N GLU A 292 6.65 2.28 -6.29
CA GLU A 292 7.27 1.13 -5.61
C GLU A 292 6.65 0.87 -4.22
N ARG A 293 6.14 1.91 -3.53
CA ARG A 293 5.52 1.79 -2.19
C ARG A 293 4.04 1.41 -2.22
N SER A 294 3.26 1.93 -3.17
CA SER A 294 1.80 1.80 -3.19
C SER A 294 1.31 0.82 -4.25
N PHE A 295 1.75 0.94 -5.50
CA PHE A 295 1.19 0.16 -6.61
C PHE A 295 1.85 -1.20 -6.81
N ALA A 296 3.18 -1.23 -6.92
CA ALA A 296 3.93 -2.45 -7.17
C ALA A 296 3.65 -3.62 -6.20
N PRO A 297 3.45 -3.40 -4.88
CA PRO A 297 3.13 -4.48 -3.94
C PRO A 297 1.84 -5.24 -4.25
N PHE A 298 0.87 -4.62 -4.92
CA PHE A 298 -0.43 -5.23 -5.25
C PHE A 298 -0.54 -5.70 -6.70
N VAL A 299 0.54 -5.68 -7.48
CA VAL A 299 0.58 -6.32 -8.80
C VAL A 299 1.30 -7.68 -8.69
N ARG A 300 0.64 -8.73 -9.20
CA ARG A 300 1.16 -10.10 -9.25
C ARG A 300 1.01 -10.62 -10.68
N ASP A 301 2.13 -10.86 -11.37
CA ASP A 301 2.16 -11.39 -12.75
C ASP A 301 1.14 -10.75 -13.70
N GLY A 302 1.03 -9.41 -13.65
CA GLY A 302 0.12 -8.60 -14.47
C GLY A 302 -1.32 -8.45 -13.93
N ALA A 303 -1.70 -9.12 -12.86
CA ALA A 303 -2.97 -8.91 -12.16
C ALA A 303 -2.83 -7.93 -10.99
N ALA A 304 -3.75 -6.96 -10.88
CA ALA A 304 -3.90 -6.15 -9.66
C ALA A 304 -4.78 -6.91 -8.66
N MET A 305 -4.25 -7.18 -7.46
CA MET A 305 -4.91 -7.97 -6.43
C MET A 305 -6.25 -7.36 -5.98
N ASP A 306 -7.27 -8.19 -5.83
CA ASP A 306 -8.66 -7.72 -5.61
C ASP A 306 -8.89 -6.97 -4.29
N LEU A 307 -8.08 -7.23 -3.25
CA LEU A 307 -8.21 -6.55 -1.95
C LEU A 307 -8.00 -5.02 -1.99
N VAL A 308 -7.53 -4.47 -3.10
CA VAL A 308 -7.39 -3.02 -3.35
C VAL A 308 -8.22 -2.52 -4.55
N ARG A 309 -9.22 -3.29 -5.00
CA ARG A 309 -10.11 -2.94 -6.14
C ARG A 309 -11.49 -2.40 -5.73
N GLY A 310 -11.78 -2.27 -4.44
CA GLY A 310 -13.07 -1.79 -3.92
C GLY A 310 -14.27 -2.55 -4.51
N ARG A 311 -15.38 -1.87 -4.80
CA ARG A 311 -16.53 -2.47 -5.51
C ARG A 311 -16.21 -2.96 -6.94
N GLY A 312 -15.05 -2.59 -7.47
CA GLY A 312 -14.59 -2.93 -8.82
C GLY A 312 -14.38 -4.43 -9.07
N VAL A 313 -14.30 -5.25 -8.01
CA VAL A 313 -14.24 -6.72 -8.11
C VAL A 313 -15.45 -7.35 -8.80
N ALA A 314 -16.61 -6.68 -8.73
CA ALA A 314 -17.86 -7.17 -9.32
C ALA A 314 -18.03 -6.84 -10.81
N ARG A 315 -17.15 -6.04 -11.41
CA ARG A 315 -17.29 -5.55 -12.79
C ARG A 315 -16.95 -6.64 -13.82
N ARG A 316 -17.74 -6.70 -14.90
CA ARG A 316 -17.44 -7.48 -16.11
C ARG A 316 -17.51 -6.57 -17.35
N PRO A 317 -16.66 -6.77 -18.38
CA PRO A 317 -15.56 -7.75 -18.48
C PRO A 317 -14.31 -7.39 -17.66
N PHE A 318 -14.34 -6.25 -16.95
CA PHE A 318 -13.21 -5.58 -16.30
C PHE A 318 -12.53 -6.38 -15.17
N GLY A 319 -11.47 -7.11 -15.51
CA GLY A 319 -10.73 -7.99 -14.60
C GLY A 319 -9.56 -7.34 -13.85
N ASP A 320 -9.02 -8.09 -12.89
CA ASP A 320 -7.77 -7.85 -12.17
C ASP A 320 -6.56 -7.68 -13.11
N HIS A 321 -6.43 -8.52 -14.14
CA HIS A 321 -5.42 -8.40 -15.19
C HIS A 321 -5.54 -7.12 -16.02
N GLU A 322 -6.72 -6.54 -16.15
CA GLU A 322 -6.88 -5.28 -16.86
C GLU A 322 -6.37 -4.10 -16.02
N ARG A 323 -6.71 -4.08 -14.73
CA ARG A 323 -6.23 -3.05 -13.79
C ARG A 323 -4.72 -3.15 -13.55
N GLY A 324 -4.16 -4.37 -13.49
CA GLY A 324 -2.70 -4.56 -13.41
C GLY A 324 -1.98 -4.10 -14.69
N ARG A 325 -2.59 -4.27 -15.86
CA ARG A 325 -2.11 -3.73 -17.14
C ARG A 325 -2.14 -2.19 -17.17
N GLU A 326 -3.22 -1.56 -16.69
CA GLU A 326 -3.31 -0.11 -16.57
C GLU A 326 -2.22 0.44 -15.62
N ILE A 327 -1.97 -0.22 -14.48
CA ILE A 327 -0.86 0.14 -13.57
C ILE A 327 0.48 0.06 -14.32
N ALA A 328 0.75 -1.05 -15.02
CA ALA A 328 1.97 -1.21 -15.81
C ALA A 328 2.10 -0.13 -16.90
N ALA A 329 1.00 0.28 -17.54
CA ALA A 329 0.99 1.34 -18.54
C ALA A 329 1.32 2.71 -17.95
N ALA A 330 0.71 3.06 -16.81
CA ALA A 330 1.00 4.30 -16.11
C ALA A 330 2.45 4.36 -15.60
N ILE A 331 2.99 3.24 -15.10
CA ILE A 331 4.39 3.12 -14.65
C ILE A 331 5.38 3.33 -15.82
N LEU A 332 5.16 2.67 -16.98
CA LEU A 332 6.05 2.86 -18.14
C LEU A 332 5.98 4.29 -18.69
N LEU A 333 4.82 4.95 -18.61
CA LEU A 333 4.65 6.35 -19.04
C LEU A 333 5.30 7.34 -18.06
N LEU A 334 5.10 7.16 -16.74
CA LEU A 334 5.80 7.95 -15.70
C LEU A 334 7.31 7.82 -15.82
N GLY A 335 7.81 6.65 -16.19
CA GLY A 335 9.23 6.39 -16.42
C GLY A 335 9.86 7.29 -17.50
N GLU A 336 9.08 7.93 -18.37
CA GLU A 336 9.60 8.92 -19.32
C GLU A 336 9.88 10.31 -18.70
N SER A 337 9.36 10.60 -17.50
CA SER A 337 9.59 11.83 -16.75
C SER A 337 10.36 11.60 -15.43
N ALA A 338 10.70 10.35 -15.12
CA ALA A 338 11.48 9.98 -13.94
C ALA A 338 12.99 9.93 -14.22
N SER A 339 13.81 9.78 -13.18
CA SER A 339 15.26 9.61 -13.35
C SER A 339 15.60 8.34 -14.13
N ALA A 340 16.78 8.30 -14.75
CA ALA A 340 17.25 7.11 -15.48
C ALA A 340 17.28 5.85 -14.60
N ALA A 341 17.60 6.00 -13.31
CA ALA A 341 17.64 4.90 -12.34
C ALA A 341 16.23 4.38 -11.97
N GLU A 342 15.26 5.27 -11.76
CA GLU A 342 13.85 4.87 -11.53
C GLU A 342 13.26 4.20 -12.75
N ARG A 343 13.44 4.81 -13.94
CA ARG A 343 12.99 4.25 -15.22
C ARG A 343 13.51 2.83 -15.42
N ALA A 344 14.80 2.59 -15.17
CA ALA A 344 15.39 1.26 -15.30
C ALA A 344 14.77 0.23 -14.33
N ARG A 345 14.57 0.58 -13.05
CA ARG A 345 13.89 -0.30 -12.07
C ARG A 345 12.46 -0.61 -12.49
N TRP A 346 11.72 0.39 -12.94
CA TRP A 346 10.31 0.25 -13.33
C TRP A 346 10.14 -0.54 -14.63
N GLN A 347 11.02 -0.36 -15.61
CA GLN A 347 11.05 -1.20 -16.82
C GLN A 347 11.35 -2.66 -16.46
N ALA A 348 12.33 -2.92 -15.59
CA ALA A 348 12.65 -4.27 -15.13
C ALA A 348 11.49 -4.94 -14.37
N LEU A 349 10.82 -4.18 -13.51
CA LEU A 349 9.62 -4.60 -12.77
C LEU A 349 8.48 -5.00 -13.72
N VAL A 350 8.13 -4.13 -14.67
CA VAL A 350 7.06 -4.38 -15.64
C VAL A 350 7.42 -5.53 -16.59
N LYS A 351 8.68 -5.64 -17.03
CA LYS A 351 9.18 -6.78 -17.81
C LYS A 351 9.01 -8.09 -17.04
N GLY A 352 9.39 -8.08 -15.77
CA GLY A 352 9.23 -9.21 -14.84
C GLY A 352 7.78 -9.70 -14.75
N TRP A 353 6.84 -8.78 -14.49
CA TRP A 353 5.41 -9.12 -14.45
C TRP A 353 4.90 -9.62 -15.81
N ALA A 354 5.32 -9.03 -16.93
CA ALA A 354 4.85 -9.38 -18.27
C ALA A 354 5.30 -10.78 -18.69
N VAL A 355 6.56 -11.14 -18.41
CA VAL A 355 7.13 -12.47 -18.68
C VAL A 355 6.42 -13.57 -17.87
N ARG A 356 6.00 -13.29 -16.64
CA ARG A 356 5.29 -14.25 -15.78
C ARG A 356 3.76 -14.30 -15.97
N SER A 357 3.19 -13.42 -16.79
CA SER A 357 1.73 -13.27 -16.96
C SER A 357 1.11 -14.40 -17.82
N THR A 358 1.04 -15.61 -17.28
CA THR A 358 0.67 -16.85 -18.01
C THR A 358 -0.82 -17.03 -18.27
N TYR A 359 -1.72 -16.58 -17.37
CA TYR A 359 -3.17 -16.75 -17.55
C TYR A 359 -3.73 -15.82 -18.65
N ARG A 360 -3.35 -14.53 -18.62
CA ARG A 360 -3.69 -13.54 -19.64
C ARG A 360 -2.46 -12.66 -19.91
N PRO A 361 -1.82 -12.75 -21.08
CA PRO A 361 -0.67 -11.91 -21.41
C PRO A 361 -1.00 -10.42 -21.31
N MET A 362 -0.09 -9.62 -20.74
CA MET A 362 -0.27 -8.16 -20.62
C MET A 362 -0.47 -7.43 -21.96
N THR A 363 -0.08 -8.05 -23.07
CA THR A 363 -0.29 -7.53 -24.43
C THR A 363 -1.70 -7.83 -24.99
N ALA A 364 -2.44 -8.78 -24.41
CA ALA A 364 -3.74 -9.22 -24.92
C ALA A 364 -4.84 -8.20 -24.58
N GLN A 365 -5.38 -7.49 -25.58
CA GLN A 365 -6.27 -6.33 -25.41
C GLN A 365 -5.57 -5.09 -24.81
N ALA A 366 -4.24 -4.96 -24.96
CA ALA A 366 -3.54 -3.72 -24.65
C ALA A 366 -3.85 -2.62 -25.67
N GLU A 367 -3.97 -1.38 -25.20
CA GLU A 367 -4.01 -0.20 -26.09
C GLU A 367 -2.66 -0.03 -26.83
N PRO A 368 -2.64 0.52 -28.06
CA PRO A 368 -1.44 0.61 -28.89
C PRO A 368 -0.24 1.21 -28.16
N ALA A 369 -0.44 2.33 -27.46
CA ALA A 369 0.62 3.05 -26.77
C ALA A 369 1.32 2.25 -25.67
N PHE A 370 0.56 1.49 -24.87
CA PHE A 370 1.15 0.62 -23.86
C PHE A 370 1.84 -0.57 -24.52
N ARG A 371 1.22 -1.16 -25.55
CA ARG A 371 1.80 -2.30 -26.26
C ARG A 371 3.14 -1.95 -26.91
N ALA A 372 3.30 -0.72 -27.42
CA ALA A 372 4.56 -0.23 -27.98
C ALA A 372 5.65 -0.06 -26.91
N ARG A 373 5.33 0.63 -25.80
CA ARG A 373 6.26 0.78 -24.65
C ARG A 373 6.69 -0.57 -24.08
N LEU A 374 5.74 -1.50 -23.91
CA LEU A 374 6.03 -2.84 -23.41
C LEU A 374 6.82 -3.69 -24.41
N ALA A 375 6.56 -3.59 -25.72
CA ALA A 375 7.31 -4.33 -26.73
C ALA A 375 8.79 -3.92 -26.76
N ALA A 376 9.09 -2.61 -26.67
CA ALA A 376 10.46 -2.12 -26.55
C ALA A 376 11.17 -2.67 -25.30
N VAL A 377 10.51 -2.61 -24.13
CA VAL A 377 11.03 -3.15 -22.87
C VAL A 377 11.24 -4.68 -22.91
N LEU A 378 10.37 -5.42 -23.58
CA LEU A 378 10.50 -6.87 -23.75
C LEU A 378 11.68 -7.23 -24.66
N ALA A 379 11.90 -6.48 -25.75
CA ALA A 379 12.94 -6.72 -26.74
C ALA A 379 14.35 -6.23 -26.32
N ASP A 380 14.44 -5.33 -25.34
CA ASP A 380 15.72 -4.82 -24.84
C ASP A 380 16.36 -5.78 -23.82
N ASP A 381 17.35 -6.56 -24.25
CA ASP A 381 18.10 -7.51 -23.41
C ASP A 381 18.89 -6.83 -22.27
N ALA A 382 19.18 -5.53 -22.35
CA ALA A 382 19.81 -4.79 -21.26
C ALA A 382 18.84 -4.53 -20.08
N VAL A 383 17.53 -4.63 -20.31
CA VAL A 383 16.52 -4.59 -19.23
C VAL A 383 16.29 -6.00 -18.69
N PRO A 384 16.69 -6.31 -17.43
CA PRO A 384 16.42 -7.61 -16.85
C PRO A 384 14.94 -7.78 -16.50
N ALA A 385 14.41 -8.99 -16.61
CA ALA A 385 13.07 -9.31 -16.10
C ALA A 385 13.14 -9.50 -14.57
N ALA A 386 12.75 -8.51 -13.78
CA ALA A 386 12.86 -8.56 -12.32
C ALA A 386 12.02 -9.71 -11.73
N PRO A 387 12.55 -10.52 -10.78
CA PRO A 387 11.79 -11.61 -10.14
C PRO A 387 10.61 -11.07 -9.30
N GLU A 388 9.74 -11.95 -8.79
CA GLU A 388 8.84 -11.53 -7.71
C GLU A 388 9.68 -11.18 -6.47
N PRO A 389 9.56 -9.98 -5.88
CA PRO A 389 10.36 -9.61 -4.72
C PRO A 389 9.90 -10.42 -3.51
N ALA A 390 10.83 -11.14 -2.88
CA ALA A 390 10.57 -11.82 -1.62
C ALA A 390 10.51 -10.80 -0.46
N GLY A 391 9.61 -11.04 0.49
CA GLY A 391 9.44 -10.27 1.71
C GLY A 391 7.99 -9.89 2.01
N HIS A 392 7.82 -8.96 2.94
CA HIS A 392 6.52 -8.55 3.47
C HIS A 392 6.30 -7.04 3.38
N ARG A 393 5.11 -6.65 2.91
CA ARG A 393 4.61 -5.26 2.90
C ARG A 393 3.35 -5.19 3.75
N LEU A 394 3.46 -4.53 4.91
CA LEU A 394 2.34 -4.25 5.79
C LEU A 394 1.95 -2.78 5.64
N LEU A 395 0.66 -2.52 5.41
CA LEU A 395 0.08 -1.19 5.21
C LEU A 395 -1.03 -0.97 6.26
N PRO A 396 -0.68 -0.57 7.50
CA PRO A 396 -1.65 -0.45 8.59
C PRO A 396 -2.75 0.59 8.36
N MET A 397 -2.51 1.63 7.55
CA MET A 397 -3.51 2.68 7.33
C MET A 397 -4.66 2.19 6.46
N SER A 398 -4.38 1.43 5.40
CA SER A 398 -5.38 0.71 4.58
C SER A 398 -5.83 -0.63 5.15
N ALA A 399 -5.26 -1.09 6.29
CA ALA A 399 -5.52 -2.41 6.86
C ALA A 399 -5.28 -3.54 5.82
N ARG A 400 -4.14 -3.46 5.10
CA ARG A 400 -3.72 -4.42 4.08
C ARG A 400 -2.34 -4.99 4.40
N ALA A 401 -2.09 -6.22 3.97
CA ALA A 401 -0.74 -6.78 3.95
C ALA A 401 -0.54 -7.64 2.70
N VAL A 402 0.70 -7.74 2.22
CA VAL A 402 1.13 -8.64 1.15
C VAL A 402 2.44 -9.30 1.53
N HIS A 403 2.50 -10.62 1.40
CA HIS A 403 3.65 -11.46 1.69
C HIS A 403 4.04 -12.26 0.45
N ARG A 404 5.32 -12.26 0.09
CA ARG A 404 5.86 -12.99 -1.06
C ARG A 404 7.07 -13.80 -0.64
N ARG A 405 7.11 -15.06 -1.04
CA ARG A 405 8.25 -15.97 -0.89
C ARG A 405 8.48 -16.69 -2.22
N PRO A 406 9.64 -17.34 -2.45
CA PRO A 406 9.85 -18.11 -3.68
C PRO A 406 8.70 -19.11 -3.92
N GLY A 407 8.04 -18.98 -5.07
CA GLY A 407 6.95 -19.88 -5.49
C GLY A 407 5.56 -19.59 -4.92
N TRP A 408 5.38 -18.64 -3.98
CA TRP A 408 4.05 -18.30 -3.46
C TRP A 408 3.88 -16.86 -2.97
N CYS A 409 2.64 -16.39 -2.99
CA CYS A 409 2.22 -15.07 -2.51
C CYS A 409 0.95 -15.20 -1.68
N ALA A 410 0.83 -14.42 -0.61
CA ALA A 410 -0.41 -14.22 0.14
C ALA A 410 -0.70 -12.73 0.33
N ALA A 411 -1.96 -12.35 0.46
CA ALA A 411 -2.38 -10.99 0.74
C ALA A 411 -3.59 -10.98 1.69
N LEU A 412 -3.59 -10.08 2.67
CA LEU A 412 -4.56 -10.05 3.76
C LEU A 412 -5.40 -8.77 3.70
N SER A 413 -6.72 -8.96 3.74
CA SER A 413 -7.73 -7.90 3.72
C SER A 413 -8.47 -7.82 5.05
N MET A 414 -8.26 -6.72 5.78
CA MET A 414 -8.89 -6.43 7.07
C MET A 414 -9.77 -5.17 6.98
N ALA A 415 -10.59 -4.96 8.00
CA ALA A 415 -11.41 -3.77 8.21
C ALA A 415 -11.16 -3.24 9.63
N SER A 416 -11.34 -1.94 9.84
CA SER A 416 -11.00 -1.25 11.11
C SER A 416 -11.84 0.02 11.28
N TYR A 417 -11.68 0.73 12.39
CA TYR A 417 -12.31 2.05 12.61
C TYR A 417 -11.97 3.13 11.55
N ARG A 418 -11.01 2.87 10.65
CA ARG A 418 -10.65 3.74 9.50
C ARG A 418 -11.09 3.19 8.14
N ILE A 419 -11.38 1.88 8.07
CA ILE A 419 -11.48 1.12 6.82
C ILE A 419 -12.73 0.25 6.84
N GLY A 420 -13.63 0.50 5.88
CA GLY A 420 -14.90 -0.19 5.78
C GLY A 420 -14.76 -1.70 5.61
N HIS A 421 -15.80 -2.45 6.00
CA HIS A 421 -15.90 -3.88 5.73
C HIS A 421 -15.75 -4.22 4.25
N TYR A 422 -16.41 -3.42 3.41
CA TYR A 422 -16.40 -3.50 1.96
C TYR A 422 -17.00 -2.22 1.39
N GLU A 423 -17.02 -2.08 0.07
CA GLU A 423 -17.73 -1.02 -0.62
C GLU A 423 -18.81 -1.62 -1.54
N HIS A 424 -20.03 -1.09 -1.50
CA HIS A 424 -21.04 -1.22 -2.54
C HIS A 424 -21.59 0.15 -2.94
N GLY A 425 -22.13 0.25 -4.16
CA GLY A 425 -22.64 1.49 -4.72
C GLY A 425 -22.94 1.32 -6.20
N ASN A 426 -23.87 2.10 -6.77
CA ASN A 426 -24.32 1.98 -8.18
C ASN A 426 -24.76 0.56 -8.61
N GLY A 427 -25.25 -0.27 -7.68
CA GLY A 427 -25.59 -1.68 -7.95
C GLY A 427 -24.39 -2.63 -8.01
N GLU A 428 -23.17 -2.15 -7.72
CA GLU A 428 -21.93 -2.92 -7.74
C GLU A 428 -21.64 -3.57 -6.38
N ASN A 429 -21.04 -4.77 -6.39
CA ASN A 429 -20.52 -5.49 -5.21
C ASN A 429 -21.50 -5.72 -4.05
N LEU A 430 -22.78 -5.96 -4.36
CA LEU A 430 -23.86 -6.12 -3.36
C LEU A 430 -23.65 -7.21 -2.31
N ARG A 431 -22.72 -8.16 -2.52
CA ARG A 431 -22.42 -9.29 -1.62
C ARG A 431 -20.98 -9.33 -1.12
N GLY A 432 -20.28 -8.19 -1.15
CA GLY A 432 -18.90 -8.06 -0.70
C GLY A 432 -18.67 -8.06 0.82
N TRP A 433 -19.75 -8.21 1.62
CA TRP A 433 -19.82 -8.02 3.08
C TRP A 433 -18.59 -8.44 3.88
N HIS A 434 -18.04 -9.63 3.58
CA HIS A 434 -17.00 -10.27 4.38
C HIS A 434 -15.58 -10.10 3.80
N THR A 435 -15.40 -9.30 2.74
CA THR A 435 -14.10 -9.09 2.08
C THR A 435 -13.06 -8.39 2.98
N GLY A 436 -13.50 -7.65 4.00
CA GLY A 436 -12.66 -7.08 5.07
C GLY A 436 -12.66 -7.89 6.39
N SER A 437 -13.29 -9.06 6.44
CA SER A 437 -13.41 -9.89 7.68
C SER A 437 -12.17 -10.78 7.93
N GLY A 438 -10.98 -10.29 7.58
CA GLY A 438 -9.73 -11.04 7.65
C GLY A 438 -9.57 -12.01 6.48
N MET A 439 -10.00 -11.61 5.28
CA MET A 439 -9.92 -12.46 4.09
C MET A 439 -8.46 -12.63 3.65
N LEU A 440 -8.01 -13.88 3.57
CA LEU A 440 -6.65 -14.26 3.20
C LEU A 440 -6.62 -14.78 1.76
N TYR A 441 -6.16 -13.93 0.86
CA TYR A 441 -5.88 -14.27 -0.53
C TYR A 441 -4.54 -14.98 -0.63
N TRP A 442 -4.40 -15.96 -1.53
CA TRP A 442 -3.09 -16.53 -1.84
C TRP A 442 -3.02 -17.25 -3.19
N TRP A 443 -1.79 -17.35 -3.70
CA TRP A 443 -1.42 -17.95 -4.96
C TRP A 443 -0.18 -18.83 -4.79
N ALA A 444 -0.27 -20.11 -5.15
CA ALA A 444 0.90 -20.90 -5.52
C ALA A 444 1.31 -20.55 -6.97
N GLY A 445 2.59 -20.69 -7.31
CA GLY A 445 3.23 -20.15 -8.53
C GLY A 445 2.72 -20.62 -9.90
N ARG A 446 1.64 -21.41 -9.96
CA ARG A 446 0.93 -21.79 -11.20
C ARG A 446 -0.57 -21.44 -11.21
N HIS A 447 -1.12 -20.96 -10.11
CA HIS A 447 -2.55 -20.67 -9.93
C HIS A 447 -2.85 -19.16 -9.89
N GLY A 448 -2.19 -18.40 -10.77
CA GLY A 448 -2.38 -16.96 -10.92
C GLY A 448 -3.82 -16.56 -11.28
N ASP A 449 -4.54 -17.45 -11.94
CA ASP A 449 -5.91 -17.26 -12.43
C ASP A 449 -7.00 -17.30 -11.34
N HIS A 450 -6.69 -17.75 -10.13
CA HIS A 450 -7.68 -18.22 -9.13
C HIS A 450 -8.79 -17.20 -8.78
N TYR A 451 -8.48 -15.91 -8.69
CA TYR A 451 -9.48 -14.86 -8.46
C TYR A 451 -10.01 -14.23 -9.78
N SER A 452 -9.25 -14.38 -10.87
CA SER A 452 -9.52 -13.79 -12.19
C SER A 452 -10.63 -14.50 -12.98
N ASP A 453 -10.66 -15.84 -12.96
CA ASP A 453 -11.64 -16.61 -13.74
C ASP A 453 -12.94 -16.85 -12.98
N SER A 454 -13.86 -15.88 -13.11
CA SER A 454 -15.26 -15.93 -12.63
C SER A 454 -15.46 -16.21 -11.14
N PHE A 455 -14.43 -16.05 -10.31
CA PHE A 455 -14.48 -16.27 -8.86
C PHE A 455 -15.61 -15.46 -8.20
N TRP A 456 -15.60 -14.13 -8.36
CA TRP A 456 -16.53 -13.23 -7.68
C TRP A 456 -18.01 -13.43 -8.01
N THR A 457 -18.35 -14.07 -9.13
CA THR A 457 -19.75 -14.39 -9.48
C THR A 457 -20.16 -15.82 -9.16
N THR A 458 -19.24 -16.68 -8.68
CA THR A 458 -19.50 -18.10 -8.41
C THR A 458 -19.11 -18.55 -7.00
N VAL A 459 -18.33 -17.74 -6.27
CA VAL A 459 -17.97 -17.97 -4.87
C VAL A 459 -19.21 -17.81 -3.97
N ASP A 460 -19.27 -18.60 -2.89
CA ASP A 460 -20.20 -18.34 -1.80
C ASP A 460 -19.71 -17.12 -0.99
N PRO A 461 -20.45 -15.98 -0.99
CA PRO A 461 -20.03 -14.77 -0.29
C PRO A 461 -19.98 -14.95 1.24
N TYR A 462 -20.67 -15.95 1.80
CA TYR A 462 -20.58 -16.28 3.23
C TYR A 462 -19.31 -17.05 3.57
N ARG A 463 -18.58 -17.59 2.58
CA ARG A 463 -17.40 -18.44 2.82
C ARG A 463 -16.15 -17.95 2.08
N LEU A 464 -15.78 -16.70 2.25
CA LEU A 464 -14.53 -16.15 1.71
C LEU A 464 -13.31 -16.69 2.50
N PRO A 465 -12.18 -17.05 1.84
CA PRO A 465 -11.04 -17.70 2.49
C PRO A 465 -10.44 -16.87 3.63
N GLY A 466 -10.13 -17.51 4.76
CA GLY A 466 -9.52 -16.91 5.95
C GLY A 466 -10.48 -16.17 6.89
N THR A 467 -11.71 -15.88 6.49
CA THR A 467 -12.63 -15.07 7.30
C THR A 467 -13.19 -15.84 8.50
N THR A 468 -13.67 -15.10 9.50
CA THR A 468 -14.59 -15.62 10.52
C THR A 468 -15.90 -14.85 10.37
N VAL A 469 -17.04 -15.54 10.29
CA VAL A 469 -18.34 -14.91 10.01
C VAL A 469 -19.46 -15.58 10.81
N SER A 470 -20.46 -14.80 11.20
CA SER A 470 -21.76 -15.32 11.56
C SER A 470 -22.48 -15.79 10.29
N THR A 471 -23.18 -16.92 10.33
CA THR A 471 -23.98 -17.42 9.20
C THR A 471 -25.38 -16.76 9.14
N ARG A 472 -25.64 -15.71 9.93
CA ARG A 472 -26.85 -14.89 9.81
C ARG A 472 -26.99 -14.38 8.37
N ARG A 473 -28.21 -14.27 7.86
CA ARG A 473 -28.43 -13.83 6.47
C ARG A 473 -28.40 -12.31 6.38
N LEU A 474 -27.59 -11.82 5.44
CA LEU A 474 -27.44 -10.41 5.10
C LEU A 474 -28.20 -10.08 3.81
N PRO A 475 -28.89 -8.93 3.73
CA PRO A 475 -29.46 -8.45 2.48
C PRO A 475 -28.38 -7.98 1.49
N ASP A 476 -28.71 -8.01 0.21
CA ASP A 476 -27.87 -7.42 -0.85
C ASP A 476 -27.66 -5.93 -0.58
N GLY A 477 -26.41 -5.52 -0.35
CA GLY A 477 -26.08 -4.15 0.07
C GLY A 477 -26.27 -3.85 1.57
N ALA A 478 -26.17 -4.84 2.46
CA ALA A 478 -26.14 -4.64 3.92
C ALA A 478 -25.05 -3.66 4.40
N GLY A 479 -25.37 -2.84 5.40
CA GLY A 479 -24.55 -1.70 5.81
C GLY A 479 -24.78 -0.43 4.98
N GLU A 480 -24.06 0.61 5.35
CA GLU A 480 -23.93 1.86 4.58
C GLU A 480 -23.03 1.66 3.35
N GLY A 481 -23.44 2.31 2.25
CA GLY A 481 -22.73 2.30 0.98
C GLY A 481 -21.37 3.01 1.00
N TRP A 482 -20.71 3.04 -0.15
CA TRP A 482 -19.46 3.80 -0.41
C TRP A 482 -18.24 3.50 0.49
N GLY A 483 -18.36 2.54 1.42
CA GLY A 483 -17.30 2.16 2.35
C GLY A 483 -17.54 2.61 3.79
N ASP A 484 -18.65 3.29 4.06
CA ASP A 484 -18.88 3.99 5.33
C ASP A 484 -19.15 3.05 6.52
N THR A 485 -19.38 1.76 6.27
CA THR A 485 -19.53 0.75 7.34
C THR A 485 -18.17 0.30 7.91
N CYS A 486 -17.57 1.13 8.74
CA CYS A 486 -16.33 0.85 9.48
C CYS A 486 -16.61 0.15 10.83
N PRO A 487 -15.99 -1.01 11.15
CA PRO A 487 -16.12 -1.63 12.47
C PRO A 487 -15.42 -0.81 13.57
N PRO A 488 -15.88 -0.86 14.83
CA PRO A 488 -15.29 -0.11 15.93
C PRO A 488 -13.87 -0.60 16.35
N GLY A 489 -13.43 -1.76 15.86
CA GLY A 489 -12.13 -2.35 16.12
C GLY A 489 -10.95 -1.41 15.83
N ARG A 490 -10.20 -1.06 16.89
CA ARG A 490 -8.98 -0.24 16.81
C ARG A 490 -7.67 -1.03 16.76
N TRP A 491 -7.67 -2.27 17.24
CA TRP A 491 -6.52 -3.16 17.16
C TRP A 491 -6.51 -3.87 15.81
N VAL A 492 -6.08 -3.15 14.78
CA VAL A 492 -5.96 -3.66 13.41
C VAL A 492 -4.65 -3.14 12.80
N GLY A 493 -3.81 -4.04 12.30
CA GLY A 493 -2.45 -3.71 11.86
C GLY A 493 -1.47 -4.84 12.16
N GLY A 494 -0.23 -4.51 12.51
CA GLY A 494 0.81 -5.51 12.75
C GLY A 494 2.21 -4.93 12.89
N ALA A 495 3.21 -5.80 12.82
CA ALA A 495 4.63 -5.45 12.73
C ALA A 495 5.35 -6.36 11.72
N THR A 496 6.38 -5.83 11.06
CA THR A 496 7.17 -6.50 10.02
C THR A 496 8.62 -6.02 10.06
N ASP A 497 9.58 -6.89 9.76
CA ASP A 497 10.98 -6.55 9.51
C ASP A 497 11.28 -6.32 8.01
N GLY A 498 10.25 -6.45 7.16
CA GLY A 498 10.35 -6.40 5.70
C GLY A 498 10.47 -7.78 5.03
N THR A 499 10.70 -8.85 5.80
CA THR A 499 10.74 -10.24 5.34
C THR A 499 9.60 -11.07 5.92
N TYR A 500 9.42 -11.02 7.23
CA TYR A 500 8.41 -11.72 8.03
C TYR A 500 7.48 -10.71 8.70
N ALA A 501 6.31 -11.16 9.14
CA ALA A 501 5.38 -10.28 9.83
C ALA A 501 4.42 -11.01 10.78
N ILE A 502 3.90 -10.26 11.74
CA ILE A 502 2.67 -10.57 12.46
C ILE A 502 1.63 -9.50 12.13
N ALA A 503 0.43 -9.93 11.72
CA ALA A 503 -0.73 -9.08 11.54
C ALA A 503 -1.86 -9.53 12.48
N GLY A 504 -2.74 -8.60 12.85
CA GLY A 504 -3.87 -8.86 13.74
C GLY A 504 -5.07 -7.99 13.40
N GLN A 505 -6.26 -8.54 13.64
CA GLN A 505 -7.54 -7.85 13.50
C GLN A 505 -8.41 -8.18 14.71
N HIS A 506 -8.81 -7.14 15.45
CA HIS A 506 -10.02 -7.14 16.26
C HIS A 506 -11.20 -7.04 15.30
N LEU A 507 -11.82 -8.18 15.03
CA LEU A 507 -12.93 -8.32 14.10
C LEU A 507 -14.25 -8.11 14.84
N ASN A 508 -15.10 -7.25 14.28
CA ASN A 508 -16.53 -7.21 14.55
C ASN A 508 -17.25 -7.67 13.27
N GLY A 509 -18.33 -8.44 13.38
CA GLY A 509 -19.10 -8.88 12.20
C GLY A 509 -19.95 -7.76 11.62
N LEU A 510 -20.09 -7.71 10.28
CA LEU A 510 -20.97 -6.74 9.62
C LEU A 510 -22.43 -6.93 10.09
N GLU A 511 -23.00 -5.89 10.69
CA GLU A 511 -24.34 -5.89 11.31
C GLU A 511 -24.58 -7.04 12.32
N SER A 512 -23.52 -7.65 12.85
CA SER A 512 -23.54 -8.88 13.63
C SER A 512 -23.00 -8.62 15.03
N THR A 513 -23.53 -9.35 16.01
CA THR A 513 -22.99 -9.35 17.39
C THR A 513 -21.64 -10.08 17.49
N MET A 514 -21.21 -10.75 16.43
CA MET A 514 -20.00 -11.57 16.44
C MET A 514 -18.72 -10.72 16.58
N GLU A 515 -17.88 -11.11 17.53
CA GLU A 515 -16.56 -10.52 17.79
C GLU A 515 -15.49 -11.62 17.82
N ALA A 516 -14.29 -11.32 17.31
CA ALA A 516 -13.14 -12.22 17.36
C ALA A 516 -11.79 -11.48 17.35
N PHE A 517 -10.76 -12.06 17.95
CA PHE A 517 -9.38 -11.65 17.75
C PHE A 517 -8.70 -12.62 16.77
N LYS A 518 -8.44 -12.15 15.55
CA LYS A 518 -7.76 -12.91 14.50
C LYS A 518 -6.30 -12.46 14.39
N SER A 519 -5.39 -13.39 14.10
CA SER A 519 -3.97 -13.07 13.90
C SER A 519 -3.32 -13.99 12.87
N TRP A 520 -2.35 -13.44 12.15
CA TRP A 520 -1.61 -14.11 11.07
C TRP A 520 -0.12 -13.90 11.28
N VAL A 521 0.66 -14.98 11.31
CA VAL A 521 2.13 -14.92 11.31
C VAL A 521 2.63 -15.40 9.95
N PHE A 522 3.30 -14.54 9.22
CA PHE A 522 3.81 -14.81 7.87
C PHE A 522 5.28 -15.27 7.95
N LEU A 523 5.52 -16.51 7.56
CA LEU A 523 6.81 -17.22 7.66
C LEU A 523 7.37 -17.56 6.26
N ASP A 524 8.46 -18.31 6.20
CA ASP A 524 9.12 -18.73 4.95
C ASP A 524 8.26 -19.61 4.04
N ASP A 525 7.55 -20.57 4.62
CA ASP A 525 6.79 -21.60 3.91
C ASP A 525 5.33 -21.72 4.37
N ALA A 526 4.92 -20.87 5.32
CA ALA A 526 3.66 -20.99 6.02
C ALA A 526 3.04 -19.63 6.38
N VAL A 527 1.72 -19.64 6.57
CA VAL A 527 1.00 -18.63 7.35
C VAL A 527 0.36 -19.32 8.54
N VAL A 528 0.73 -18.91 9.76
CA VAL A 528 0.08 -19.36 11.00
C VAL A 528 -1.17 -18.52 11.20
N CYS A 529 -2.34 -19.14 11.15
CA CYS A 529 -3.63 -18.49 11.32
C CYS A 529 -4.21 -18.83 12.69
N LEU A 530 -4.42 -17.81 13.52
CA LEU A 530 -4.93 -17.92 14.88
C LEU A 530 -6.25 -17.15 15.01
N GLY A 531 -7.15 -17.66 15.86
CA GLY A 531 -8.38 -16.98 16.27
C GLY A 531 -8.69 -17.30 17.72
N ALA A 532 -9.12 -16.30 18.49
CA ALA A 532 -9.50 -16.45 19.89
C ALA A 532 -10.61 -15.47 20.28
N GLY A 533 -11.32 -15.78 21.36
CA GLY A 533 -12.39 -14.93 21.88
C GLY A 533 -13.64 -14.90 20.99
N ILE A 534 -13.77 -15.84 20.04
CA ILE A 534 -14.86 -15.88 19.06
C ILE A 534 -16.18 -16.03 19.82
N THR A 535 -16.98 -14.97 19.78
CA THR A 535 -18.19 -14.85 20.58
C THR A 535 -19.29 -14.23 19.72
N GLY A 536 -20.54 -14.68 19.85
CA GLY A 536 -21.70 -14.11 19.16
C GLY A 536 -23.02 -14.48 19.85
N GLU A 537 -24.05 -13.69 19.61
CA GLU A 537 -25.41 -13.83 20.14
C GLU A 537 -26.45 -13.53 19.03
N ASP A 538 -26.14 -13.95 17.78
CA ASP A 538 -26.96 -13.69 16.59
C ASP A 538 -28.13 -14.67 16.42
N GLY A 539 -28.20 -15.73 17.23
CA GLY A 539 -29.07 -16.88 16.98
C GLY A 539 -28.62 -17.69 15.75
N ALA A 540 -27.34 -17.60 15.38
CA ALA A 540 -26.77 -18.24 14.19
C ALA A 540 -25.41 -18.90 14.49
N PRO A 541 -25.06 -19.99 13.77
CA PRO A 541 -23.70 -20.52 13.79
C PRO A 541 -22.64 -19.49 13.41
N VAL A 542 -21.42 -19.64 13.94
CA VAL A 542 -20.24 -18.89 13.51
C VAL A 542 -19.25 -19.83 12.85
N GLU A 543 -18.82 -19.51 11.64
CA GLU A 543 -17.85 -20.30 10.88
C GLU A 543 -16.51 -19.56 10.76
N THR A 544 -15.41 -20.31 10.68
CA THR A 544 -14.12 -19.81 10.17
C THR A 544 -13.73 -20.58 8.94
N VAL A 545 -13.60 -19.86 7.83
CA VAL A 545 -13.23 -20.44 6.54
C VAL A 545 -11.73 -20.65 6.53
N VAL A 546 -11.28 -21.90 6.58
CA VAL A 546 -9.86 -22.24 6.40
C VAL A 546 -9.45 -21.93 4.97
N ASP A 547 -10.27 -22.33 3.98
CA ASP A 547 -10.15 -21.92 2.59
C ASP A 547 -11.44 -22.13 1.77
N ASN A 548 -11.54 -21.48 0.60
CA ASN A 548 -12.57 -21.72 -0.41
C ASN A 548 -11.97 -21.57 -1.82
N ARG A 549 -11.29 -22.63 -2.27
CA ARG A 549 -10.53 -22.65 -3.52
C ARG A 549 -11.43 -23.01 -4.70
N ARG A 550 -11.37 -22.20 -5.76
CA ARG A 550 -12.04 -22.46 -7.04
C ARG A 550 -11.17 -23.43 -7.84
N THR A 551 -11.45 -24.72 -7.73
CA THR A 551 -10.70 -25.79 -8.38
C THR A 551 -11.49 -27.10 -8.39
N GLY A 552 -11.22 -27.95 -9.38
CA GLY A 552 -11.62 -29.37 -9.39
C GLY A 552 -10.55 -30.32 -8.85
N ALA A 553 -9.39 -29.82 -8.41
CA ALA A 553 -8.26 -30.62 -7.94
C ALA A 553 -8.63 -31.57 -6.79
N ALA A 554 -7.93 -32.71 -6.66
CA ALA A 554 -8.18 -33.68 -5.60
C ALA A 554 -7.90 -33.09 -4.21
N LEU A 555 -8.78 -33.38 -3.25
CA LEU A 555 -8.59 -33.06 -1.84
C LEU A 555 -8.28 -34.37 -1.10
N ALA A 556 -7.14 -34.42 -0.44
CA ALA A 556 -6.79 -35.50 0.48
C ALA A 556 -6.83 -34.99 1.92
N THR A 557 -7.33 -35.82 2.83
CA THR A 557 -7.43 -35.49 4.26
C THR A 557 -6.74 -36.55 5.11
N GLY A 558 -6.41 -36.19 6.34
CA GLY A 558 -5.92 -37.09 7.38
C GLY A 558 -6.07 -36.46 8.76
N ALA A 559 -5.59 -37.16 9.79
CA ALA A 559 -5.70 -36.68 11.17
C ALA A 559 -4.98 -35.33 11.35
N GLY A 560 -5.75 -34.26 11.52
CA GLY A 560 -5.23 -32.90 11.71
C GLY A 560 -4.64 -32.25 10.45
N TRP A 561 -4.88 -32.75 9.24
CA TRP A 561 -4.41 -32.09 8.02
C TRP A 561 -5.29 -32.33 6.79
N ALA A 562 -5.20 -31.42 5.83
CA ALA A 562 -5.75 -31.57 4.48
C ALA A 562 -4.73 -31.06 3.45
N HIS A 563 -4.76 -31.62 2.24
CA HIS A 563 -3.92 -31.20 1.12
C HIS A 563 -4.77 -31.13 -0.15
N LEU A 564 -4.61 -30.04 -0.90
CA LEU A 564 -5.30 -29.79 -2.14
C LEU A 564 -4.29 -29.81 -3.29
N ASP A 565 -4.50 -30.68 -4.26
CA ASP A 565 -3.52 -30.94 -5.31
C ASP A 565 -3.23 -29.71 -6.19
N GLY A 566 -1.97 -29.53 -6.58
CA GLY A 566 -1.40 -28.33 -7.21
C GLY A 566 -1.40 -27.06 -6.34
N HIS A 567 -2.12 -27.04 -5.21
CA HIS A 567 -2.43 -25.85 -4.44
C HIS A 567 -1.57 -25.71 -3.18
N GLY A 568 -1.69 -26.64 -2.22
CA GLY A 568 -1.03 -26.52 -0.92
C GLY A 568 -1.69 -27.30 0.20
N GLY A 569 -1.06 -27.23 1.37
CA GLY A 569 -1.46 -27.94 2.59
C GLY A 569 -2.14 -27.06 3.63
N TYR A 570 -2.90 -27.70 4.50
CA TYR A 570 -3.51 -27.13 5.70
C TYR A 570 -3.25 -28.07 6.88
N VAL A 571 -2.76 -27.54 8.00
CA VAL A 571 -2.50 -28.33 9.21
C VAL A 571 -3.25 -27.71 10.37
N LEU A 572 -4.12 -28.48 11.03
CA LEU A 572 -4.89 -28.07 12.18
C LEU A 572 -4.18 -28.48 13.47
N ARG A 573 -4.39 -27.72 14.54
CA ARG A 573 -3.74 -28.02 15.82
C ARG A 573 -4.44 -29.12 16.60
N ASP A 574 -5.74 -28.95 16.86
CA ASP A 574 -6.44 -29.70 17.91
C ASP A 574 -7.35 -30.82 17.37
N GLY A 575 -7.13 -31.27 16.12
CA GLY A 575 -7.93 -32.33 15.50
C GLY A 575 -9.42 -31.99 15.31
N GLY A 576 -9.79 -30.72 15.48
CA GLY A 576 -11.16 -30.24 15.30
C GLY A 576 -11.73 -30.63 13.94
N LEU A 577 -13.04 -30.86 13.91
CA LEU A 577 -13.79 -31.33 12.73
C LEU A 577 -13.71 -30.31 11.58
N LEU A 578 -12.63 -30.39 10.80
CA LEU A 578 -12.49 -29.69 9.53
C LEU A 578 -13.62 -30.17 8.62
N ARG A 579 -14.63 -29.33 8.45
CA ARG A 579 -15.70 -29.58 7.49
C ARG A 579 -15.17 -29.28 6.10
N THR A 580 -15.49 -30.15 5.15
CA THR A 580 -15.05 -30.05 3.77
C THR A 580 -16.22 -30.24 2.82
N SER A 581 -16.35 -29.42 1.78
CA SER A 581 -17.30 -29.65 0.70
C SER A 581 -16.64 -29.48 -0.66
N ARG A 582 -17.19 -30.19 -1.66
CA ARG A 582 -16.87 -30.02 -3.07
C ARG A 582 -18.16 -29.74 -3.82
N GLU A 583 -18.25 -28.58 -4.44
CA GLU A 583 -19.49 -28.06 -5.01
C GLU A 583 -19.23 -27.41 -6.38
N ARG A 584 -20.13 -27.63 -7.34
CA ARG A 584 -20.16 -26.86 -8.58
C ARG A 584 -21.15 -25.70 -8.41
N ARG A 585 -20.64 -24.47 -8.41
CA ARG A 585 -21.41 -23.24 -8.18
C ARG A 585 -21.58 -22.46 -9.48
N THR A 586 -22.78 -21.91 -9.70
CA THR A 586 -23.15 -21.22 -10.94
C THR A 586 -23.57 -19.78 -10.64
N GLY A 587 -23.06 -18.84 -11.44
CA GLY A 587 -23.45 -17.43 -11.38
C GLY A 587 -22.76 -16.60 -12.46
N GLY A 588 -23.41 -15.48 -12.84
CA GLY A 588 -22.95 -14.65 -13.97
C GLY A 588 -22.89 -15.39 -15.31
N GLY A 589 -23.76 -16.39 -15.52
CA GLY A 589 -23.76 -17.25 -16.72
C GLY A 589 -22.63 -18.28 -16.79
N THR A 590 -21.84 -18.45 -15.72
CA THR A 590 -20.70 -19.38 -15.67
C THR A 590 -20.81 -20.32 -14.47
N ALA A 591 -20.33 -21.57 -14.62
CA ALA A 591 -20.21 -22.54 -13.54
C ALA A 591 -18.74 -22.82 -13.22
N ARG A 592 -18.39 -22.94 -11.93
CA ARG A 592 -17.05 -23.25 -11.45
C ARG A 592 -17.10 -24.25 -10.29
N ASP A 593 -16.12 -25.13 -10.24
CA ASP A 593 -15.96 -26.10 -9.15
C ASP A 593 -15.19 -25.47 -7.99
N TYR A 594 -15.61 -25.79 -6.77
CA TYR A 594 -15.04 -25.29 -5.52
C TYR A 594 -14.71 -26.43 -4.58
N VAL A 595 -13.62 -26.27 -3.82
CA VAL A 595 -13.32 -27.03 -2.61
C VAL A 595 -13.31 -26.04 -1.44
N THR A 596 -14.24 -26.23 -0.50
CA THR A 596 -14.41 -25.38 0.68
C THR A 596 -13.98 -26.14 1.93
N LEU A 597 -13.23 -25.48 2.81
CA LEU A 597 -12.65 -26.01 4.05
C LEU A 597 -13.01 -25.04 5.19
N TRP A 598 -13.66 -25.50 6.25
CA TRP A 598 -14.05 -24.60 7.35
C TRP A 598 -14.14 -25.29 8.71
N LEU A 599 -14.12 -24.44 9.74
CA LEU A 599 -14.37 -24.77 11.13
C LEU A 599 -15.72 -24.18 11.54
N ASP A 600 -16.49 -24.95 12.29
CA ASP A 600 -17.79 -24.60 12.81
C ASP A 600 -17.68 -24.42 14.32
N HIS A 601 -17.92 -23.20 14.80
CA HIS A 601 -17.82 -22.83 16.22
C HIS A 601 -19.15 -23.04 16.96
N GLY A 602 -20.18 -23.56 16.28
CA GLY A 602 -21.51 -23.75 16.83
C GLY A 602 -22.36 -22.49 16.87
N LEU A 603 -23.59 -22.66 17.37
CA LEU A 603 -24.57 -21.61 17.61
C LEU A 603 -24.12 -20.73 18.79
N ASP A 604 -24.14 -19.40 18.60
CA ASP A 604 -23.85 -18.39 19.63
C ASP A 604 -22.63 -18.75 20.51
N PRO A 605 -21.44 -18.88 19.89
CA PRO A 605 -20.24 -19.32 20.59
C PRO A 605 -19.87 -18.34 21.70
N ARG A 606 -19.14 -18.85 22.70
CA ARG A 606 -18.56 -18.02 23.76
C ARG A 606 -17.08 -18.35 23.89
N ALA A 607 -16.24 -17.36 23.58
CA ALA A 607 -14.78 -17.45 23.66
C ALA A 607 -14.14 -18.60 22.84
N ALA A 608 -14.78 -19.06 21.76
CA ALA A 608 -14.23 -20.09 20.89
C ALA A 608 -12.92 -19.62 20.21
N GLY A 609 -12.18 -20.57 19.62
CA GLY A 609 -10.89 -20.29 19.00
C GLY A 609 -10.50 -21.31 17.93
N TYR A 610 -9.46 -21.00 17.17
CA TYR A 610 -8.86 -21.88 16.18
C TYR A 610 -7.36 -21.65 16.05
N ALA A 611 -6.65 -22.68 15.59
CA ALA A 611 -5.27 -22.58 15.14
C ALA A 611 -5.04 -23.52 13.94
N TYR A 612 -4.60 -22.97 12.82
CA TYR A 612 -4.19 -23.74 11.65
C TYR A 612 -2.97 -23.12 10.95
N LEU A 613 -2.22 -23.94 10.22
CA LEU A 613 -1.20 -23.53 9.26
C LEU A 613 -1.79 -23.61 7.85
N LEU A 614 -1.58 -22.57 7.04
CA LEU A 614 -1.64 -22.64 5.59
C LEU A 614 -0.22 -22.86 5.06
N LEU A 615 -0.04 -23.81 4.14
CA LEU A 615 1.25 -24.17 3.52
C LEU A 615 1.15 -24.04 1.98
N PRO A 616 1.26 -22.82 1.41
CA PRO A 616 1.08 -22.61 -0.02
C PRO A 616 2.13 -23.33 -0.86
N GLY A 617 1.71 -24.05 -1.90
CA GLY A 617 2.62 -24.78 -2.79
C GLY A 617 3.23 -26.07 -2.21
N ALA A 618 3.03 -26.36 -0.92
CA ALA A 618 3.54 -27.58 -0.30
C ALA A 618 2.91 -28.85 -0.91
N SER A 619 3.72 -29.89 -1.07
CA SER A 619 3.26 -31.22 -1.46
C SER A 619 2.46 -31.91 -0.37
N GLN A 620 1.77 -32.99 -0.72
CA GLN A 620 1.05 -33.84 0.24
C GLN A 620 2.01 -34.45 1.28
N ALA A 621 3.24 -34.79 0.87
CA ALA A 621 4.25 -35.37 1.76
C ALA A 621 4.74 -34.33 2.79
N GLU A 622 5.07 -33.11 2.35
CA GLU A 622 5.47 -32.01 3.24
C GLU A 622 4.33 -31.61 4.19
N THR A 623 3.08 -31.61 3.70
CA THR A 623 1.89 -31.34 4.52
C THR A 623 1.73 -32.39 5.63
N ARG A 624 1.88 -33.68 5.29
CA ARG A 624 1.87 -34.78 6.27
C ARG A 624 3.02 -34.67 7.27
N ALA A 625 4.22 -34.34 6.81
CA ALA A 625 5.39 -34.17 7.67
C ALA A 625 5.18 -33.01 8.67
N ARG A 626 4.72 -31.84 8.21
CA ARG A 626 4.39 -30.69 9.07
C ARG A 626 3.26 -30.99 10.07
N ALA A 627 2.31 -31.86 9.73
CA ALA A 627 1.27 -32.33 10.64
C ALA A 627 1.76 -33.33 11.71
N ALA A 628 2.81 -34.11 11.38
CA ALA A 628 3.46 -35.06 12.27
C ALA A 628 4.54 -34.42 13.17
N ASP A 629 5.01 -33.22 12.84
CA ASP A 629 6.07 -32.50 13.57
C ASP A 629 5.75 -32.35 15.07
N ALA A 630 6.67 -32.83 15.90
CA ALA A 630 6.58 -32.80 17.35
C ALA A 630 6.54 -31.36 17.93
N GLY A 631 7.11 -30.36 17.25
CA GLY A 631 7.04 -28.96 17.69
C GLY A 631 5.61 -28.42 17.63
N TRP A 632 4.94 -28.61 16.49
CA TRP A 632 3.51 -28.29 16.34
C TRP A 632 2.62 -29.20 17.20
N ALA A 633 3.02 -30.47 17.41
CA ALA A 633 2.27 -31.42 18.23
C ALA A 633 2.37 -31.20 19.75
N ALA A 634 3.51 -30.73 20.27
CA ALA A 634 3.69 -30.42 21.69
C ALA A 634 2.93 -29.14 22.08
N GLY A 635 2.83 -28.18 21.16
CA GLY A 635 1.98 -27.00 21.29
C GLY A 635 0.49 -27.30 21.50
N ARG A 636 0.02 -28.51 21.13
CA ARG A 636 -1.39 -28.95 21.27
C ARG A 636 -1.90 -28.88 22.72
N ARG A 637 -1.07 -29.27 23.71
CA ARG A 637 -1.49 -29.29 25.14
C ARG A 637 -1.37 -27.91 25.80
N ARG A 638 -0.16 -27.33 25.84
CA ARG A 638 0.18 -26.17 26.69
C ARG A 638 -0.58 -24.88 26.39
N ALA A 639 -1.12 -24.71 25.18
CA ALA A 639 -1.84 -23.49 24.80
C ALA A 639 -3.38 -23.65 24.80
N ALA A 640 -3.91 -24.87 24.87
CA ALA A 640 -5.35 -25.08 25.11
C ALA A 640 -5.67 -24.78 26.58
N GLU A 641 -4.92 -25.39 27.50
CA GLU A 641 -5.01 -25.15 28.96
C GLU A 641 -4.82 -23.67 29.33
N ARG A 642 -3.99 -22.92 28.58
CA ARG A 642 -3.74 -21.48 28.83
C ARG A 642 -4.78 -20.53 28.21
N LEU A 643 -5.48 -20.91 27.14
CA LEU A 643 -6.62 -20.15 26.64
C LEU A 643 -7.81 -20.31 27.60
N ASP A 644 -8.12 -21.55 27.96
CA ASP A 644 -9.31 -21.90 28.76
C ASP A 644 -9.22 -21.37 30.20
N ALA A 645 -8.02 -21.41 30.82
CA ALA A 645 -7.81 -20.91 32.18
C ALA A 645 -7.84 -19.37 32.33
N GLN A 646 -7.84 -18.59 31.24
CA GLN A 646 -7.78 -17.12 31.30
C GLN A 646 -9.02 -16.41 30.73
N VAL A 647 -9.98 -17.12 30.14
CA VAL A 647 -11.27 -16.55 29.71
C VAL A 647 -12.41 -16.93 30.67
N ARG A 648 -12.26 -16.57 31.94
CA ARG A 648 -13.43 -16.35 32.81
C ARG A 648 -13.97 -14.94 32.56
N PRO A 649 -15.30 -14.77 32.36
CA PRO A 649 -15.85 -13.45 32.09
C PRO A 649 -15.68 -12.53 33.31
N PRO A 650 -15.21 -11.28 33.14
CA PRO A 650 -15.36 -10.28 34.19
C PRO A 650 -16.85 -10.00 34.37
N GLY A 651 -17.33 -10.09 35.63
CA GLY A 651 -18.72 -9.76 35.95
C GLY A 651 -19.06 -8.32 35.55
N ARG A 652 -20.29 -8.10 35.06
CA ARG A 652 -20.79 -6.82 34.53
C ARG A 652 -20.52 -5.64 35.47
N SER A 653 -19.41 -4.93 35.25
CA SER A 653 -19.11 -3.60 35.80
C SER A 653 -18.06 -2.89 34.93
N GLY A 654 -18.06 -1.55 34.93
CA GLY A 654 -17.44 -0.74 33.87
C GLY A 654 -15.94 -0.99 33.63
N GLY A 655 -15.60 -1.34 32.38
CA GLY A 655 -14.24 -1.70 31.99
C GLY A 655 -13.25 -0.53 32.02
N ARG A 656 -12.06 -0.77 32.59
CA ARG A 656 -10.89 0.11 32.48
C ARG A 656 -9.93 -0.39 31.39
N VAL A 657 -9.07 0.50 30.92
CA VAL A 657 -8.14 0.29 29.78
C VAL A 657 -7.17 -0.89 29.97
N GLU A 658 -6.89 -1.31 31.21
CA GLU A 658 -5.89 -2.33 31.53
C GLU A 658 -6.23 -3.76 31.02
N ASP A 659 -7.50 -4.16 30.97
CA ASP A 659 -7.84 -5.53 30.50
C ASP A 659 -7.58 -5.73 29.00
N ARG A 660 -7.68 -4.67 28.19
CA ARG A 660 -7.41 -4.74 26.74
C ARG A 660 -5.93 -5.00 26.41
N HIS A 661 -5.02 -4.69 27.32
CA HIS A 661 -3.59 -5.00 27.14
C HIS A 661 -3.24 -6.46 27.44
N ARG A 662 -4.04 -7.20 28.21
CA ARG A 662 -3.79 -8.62 28.50
C ARG A 662 -3.97 -9.48 27.24
N THR A 663 -5.05 -9.26 26.48
CA THR A 663 -5.36 -10.04 25.26
C THR A 663 -4.34 -9.84 24.13
N ALA A 664 -3.85 -8.61 23.92
CA ALA A 664 -2.78 -8.36 22.95
C ALA A 664 -1.43 -8.98 23.37
N THR A 665 -1.19 -9.13 24.67
CA THR A 665 0.00 -9.82 25.21
C THR A 665 -0.11 -11.35 25.02
N LEU A 666 -1.33 -11.91 25.08
CA LEU A 666 -1.62 -13.34 24.90
C LEU A 666 -1.23 -13.85 23.50
N THR A 667 -1.48 -13.09 22.42
CA THR A 667 -1.03 -13.44 21.06
C THR A 667 0.49 -13.65 21.00
N CYS A 668 1.25 -12.83 21.73
CA CYS A 668 2.71 -12.88 21.75
C CYS A 668 3.26 -14.08 22.55
N PHE A 669 2.59 -14.51 23.63
CA PHE A 669 2.99 -15.69 24.39
C PHE A 669 2.70 -17.02 23.68
N CYS A 670 1.68 -17.08 22.81
CA CYS A 670 1.43 -18.28 22.00
C CYS A 670 2.57 -18.58 21.02
N LEU A 671 3.23 -17.56 20.46
CA LEU A 671 4.37 -17.73 19.54
C LEU A 671 5.57 -18.45 20.19
N HIS A 672 5.89 -18.14 21.45
CA HIS A 672 7.04 -18.73 22.14
C HIS A 672 6.88 -20.24 22.40
N GLY A 673 5.64 -20.75 22.43
CA GLY A 673 5.35 -22.18 22.52
C GLY A 673 5.08 -22.87 21.18
N LEU A 674 4.98 -22.12 20.07
CA LEU A 674 4.69 -22.63 18.73
C LEU A 674 5.92 -22.65 17.80
N LEU A 675 6.96 -21.86 18.09
CA LEU A 675 8.18 -21.77 17.30
C LEU A 675 9.41 -22.11 18.15
N SER A 676 9.63 -23.41 18.39
CA SER A 676 10.93 -23.95 18.85
C SER A 676 11.83 -24.38 17.68
N THR A 677 11.57 -23.85 16.48
CA THR A 677 12.42 -23.96 15.30
C THR A 677 13.05 -22.60 15.01
N ARG A 678 14.36 -22.63 14.73
CA ARG A 678 15.28 -21.47 14.78
C ARG A 678 14.82 -20.30 13.88
N ARG A 679 15.12 -19.07 14.34
CA ARG A 679 15.02 -17.78 13.62
C ARG A 679 13.62 -17.15 13.46
N VAL A 680 13.02 -16.70 14.56
CA VAL A 680 12.15 -15.51 14.55
C VAL A 680 12.46 -14.67 15.81
N TYR A 681 13.22 -13.59 15.67
CA TYR A 681 13.55 -12.67 16.77
C TYR A 681 12.62 -11.44 16.77
N PRO A 682 11.59 -11.37 17.65
CA PRO A 682 10.82 -10.14 17.82
C PRO A 682 11.60 -9.12 18.67
N LEU A 683 11.97 -7.99 18.07
CA LEU A 683 12.83 -6.91 18.61
C LEU A 683 12.31 -6.18 19.87
N CYS A 684 11.28 -6.69 20.54
CA CYS A 684 10.62 -6.05 21.70
C CYS A 684 10.99 -6.66 23.07
N ILE A 685 11.87 -7.65 23.14
CA ILE A 685 12.11 -8.47 24.36
C ILE A 685 13.53 -8.29 24.98
N VAL A 686 14.34 -7.34 24.48
CA VAL A 686 15.71 -7.08 25.00
C VAL A 686 15.73 -6.78 26.51
N GLY A 687 14.65 -6.20 27.07
CA GLY A 687 14.50 -5.92 28.50
C GLY A 687 13.91 -7.05 29.36
N ARG A 688 13.64 -8.24 28.81
CA ARG A 688 13.07 -9.39 29.55
C ARG A 688 13.89 -10.69 29.45
N MET A 689 14.56 -10.95 28.32
CA MET A 689 15.39 -12.16 28.13
C MET A 689 16.58 -12.19 29.10
N THR A 690 17.33 -11.09 29.17
CA THR A 690 18.53 -10.96 30.03
C THR A 690 18.23 -11.29 31.49
N VAL A 691 17.18 -10.71 32.09
CA VAL A 691 16.84 -10.96 33.51
C VAL A 691 16.57 -12.45 33.82
N SER A 692 16.06 -13.22 32.86
CA SER A 692 15.86 -14.67 33.03
C SER A 692 17.19 -15.41 33.10
N TYR A 693 18.08 -15.22 32.13
CA TYR A 693 19.41 -15.86 32.13
C TYR A 693 20.31 -15.36 33.26
N THR A 694 20.22 -14.09 33.63
CA THR A 694 20.90 -13.57 34.83
C THR A 694 20.42 -14.27 36.10
N LEU A 695 19.12 -14.56 36.25
CA LEU A 695 18.61 -15.31 37.40
C LEU A 695 18.96 -16.80 37.36
N LEU A 696 19.10 -17.39 36.17
CA LEU A 696 19.62 -18.76 36.01
C LEU A 696 21.09 -18.85 36.47
N GLY A 697 21.98 -17.99 35.97
CA GLY A 697 23.40 -17.99 36.41
C GLY A 697 23.59 -17.65 37.90
N LEU A 698 22.66 -16.91 38.51
CA LEU A 698 22.66 -16.66 39.96
C LEU A 698 22.17 -17.87 40.79
N LEU A 699 21.43 -18.80 40.16
CA LEU A 699 20.96 -20.07 40.76
C LEU A 699 21.93 -21.22 40.52
N GLU A 700 22.70 -21.20 39.44
CA GLU A 700 23.81 -22.13 39.19
C GLU A 700 24.91 -22.00 40.25
N GLU A 701 25.19 -20.78 40.72
CA GLU A 701 26.16 -20.53 41.79
C GLU A 701 25.74 -21.16 43.14
N ALA A 702 24.43 -21.15 43.45
CA ALA A 702 23.83 -21.77 44.62
C ALA A 702 22.29 -21.68 44.60
N ASP A 703 21.61 -22.65 45.20
CA ASP A 703 20.17 -22.57 45.48
C ASP A 703 19.86 -21.38 46.40
N ARG A 704 18.88 -20.55 46.02
CA ARG A 704 18.58 -19.29 46.72
C ARG A 704 17.08 -19.05 46.84
N HIS A 705 16.68 -18.24 47.81
CA HIS A 705 15.32 -17.70 47.84
C HIS A 705 15.17 -16.54 46.86
N GLY A 706 13.94 -16.28 46.40
CA GLY A 706 13.67 -15.14 45.51
C GLY A 706 14.00 -13.77 46.09
N TYR A 707 14.14 -13.66 47.42
CA TYR A 707 14.66 -12.45 48.08
C TYR A 707 16.18 -12.32 47.90
N ASP A 708 16.92 -13.39 48.16
CA ASP A 708 18.38 -13.44 48.08
C ASP A 708 18.86 -13.26 46.64
N LEU A 709 18.13 -13.82 45.67
CA LEU A 709 18.37 -13.63 44.24
C LEU A 709 18.22 -12.17 43.80
N LYS A 710 17.26 -11.43 44.36
CA LYS A 710 17.16 -9.99 44.07
C LYS A 710 18.38 -9.24 44.61
N GLN A 711 18.79 -9.53 45.85
CA GLN A 711 19.99 -8.89 46.41
C GLN A 711 21.25 -9.22 45.61
N ALA A 712 21.40 -10.46 45.17
CA ALA A 712 22.53 -10.90 44.33
C ALA A 712 22.48 -10.24 42.94
N TYR A 713 21.30 -10.12 42.32
CA TYR A 713 21.12 -9.42 41.06
C TYR A 713 21.47 -7.94 41.19
N ASP A 714 20.87 -7.21 42.14
CA ASP A 714 21.08 -5.76 42.24
C ASP A 714 22.54 -5.43 42.59
N ARG A 715 23.24 -6.31 43.31
CA ARG A 715 24.67 -6.17 43.62
C ARG A 715 25.58 -6.34 42.41
N ARG A 716 25.21 -7.15 41.41
CA ARG A 716 26.05 -7.51 40.26
C ARG A 716 25.64 -6.84 38.94
N PHE A 717 24.37 -6.44 38.84
CA PHE A 717 23.75 -5.92 37.60
C PHE A 717 22.87 -4.69 37.84
N GLY A 718 22.69 -4.26 39.10
CA GLY A 718 21.77 -3.18 39.46
C GLY A 718 22.26 -1.76 39.15
N ALA A 719 23.57 -1.57 38.91
CA ALA A 719 24.19 -0.25 38.70
C ALA A 719 23.55 0.56 37.56
N ALA A 720 23.16 -0.10 36.46
CA ALA A 720 22.45 0.54 35.34
C ALA A 720 20.92 0.57 35.53
N LYS A 721 20.33 -0.48 36.15
CA LYS A 721 18.88 -0.60 36.36
C LYS A 721 18.54 -1.68 37.39
N PRO A 722 18.18 -1.33 38.65
CA PRO A 722 17.79 -2.33 39.65
C PRO A 722 16.43 -2.95 39.31
N ILE A 723 16.23 -4.22 39.67
CA ILE A 723 14.96 -4.93 39.38
C ILE A 723 14.01 -4.87 40.57
N ARG A 724 12.70 -4.94 40.29
CA ARG A 724 11.65 -4.92 41.33
C ARG A 724 11.44 -6.33 41.90
N PHE A 725 11.10 -6.47 43.19
CA PHE A 725 10.79 -7.79 43.80
C PHE A 725 9.73 -8.56 43.01
N GLY A 726 8.63 -7.90 42.64
CA GLY A 726 7.58 -8.50 41.81
C GLY A 726 8.03 -8.89 40.40
N GLN A 727 9.17 -8.39 39.90
CA GLN A 727 9.78 -8.89 38.66
C GLN A 727 10.52 -10.20 38.91
N VAL A 728 11.37 -10.27 39.96
CA VAL A 728 12.10 -11.50 40.34
C VAL A 728 11.13 -12.68 40.54
N TYR A 729 10.11 -12.52 41.38
CA TYR A 729 9.15 -13.61 41.63
C TYR A 729 8.31 -14.00 40.39
N ARG A 730 8.05 -13.05 39.46
CA ARG A 730 7.39 -13.38 38.18
C ARG A 730 8.31 -14.13 37.23
N THR A 731 9.59 -13.78 37.18
CA THR A 731 10.60 -14.47 36.37
C THR A 731 10.91 -15.85 36.94
N LEU A 732 11.08 -16.00 38.25
CA LEU A 732 11.23 -17.31 38.90
C LEU A 732 10.01 -18.21 38.68
N ALA A 733 8.80 -17.66 38.82
CA ALA A 733 7.59 -18.41 38.49
C ALA A 733 7.50 -18.77 37.00
N GLN A 734 8.18 -18.03 36.10
CA GLN A 734 8.28 -18.36 34.68
C GLN A 734 9.29 -19.48 34.45
N LEU A 735 10.52 -19.36 34.98
CA LEU A 735 11.56 -20.39 34.89
C LEU A 735 11.09 -21.74 35.46
N VAL A 736 10.33 -21.73 36.57
CA VAL A 736 9.69 -22.93 37.14
C VAL A 736 8.58 -23.50 36.25
N ARG A 737 7.80 -22.66 35.55
CA ARG A 737 6.81 -23.14 34.57
C ARG A 737 7.45 -23.72 33.32
N ASP A 738 8.63 -23.26 32.97
CA ASP A 738 9.35 -23.65 31.76
C ASP A 738 10.28 -24.86 31.99
N GLY A 739 10.50 -25.24 33.25
CA GLY A 739 11.31 -26.41 33.64
C GLY A 739 12.81 -26.13 33.77
N LEU A 740 13.21 -24.85 33.76
CA LEU A 740 14.60 -24.40 33.85
C LEU A 740 15.05 -24.18 35.32
N VAL A 741 14.09 -24.13 36.24
CA VAL A 741 14.29 -23.96 37.69
C VAL A 741 13.28 -24.86 38.40
N GLU A 742 13.64 -25.44 39.54
CA GLU A 742 12.71 -26.15 40.42
C GLU A 742 12.61 -25.51 41.81
N ILE A 743 11.66 -25.97 42.62
CA ILE A 743 11.44 -25.51 44.00
C ILE A 743 11.77 -26.66 44.94
N LEU A 744 12.91 -26.57 45.64
CA LEU A 744 13.40 -27.63 46.52
C LEU A 744 12.63 -27.71 47.86
N GLY A 745 11.96 -26.63 48.27
CA GLY A 745 11.19 -26.62 49.50
C GLY A 745 10.54 -25.27 49.83
N VAL A 746 9.70 -25.30 50.87
CA VAL A 746 9.13 -24.12 51.54
C VAL A 746 9.61 -24.13 52.98
N GLU A 747 10.43 -23.14 53.35
CA GLU A 747 10.97 -23.01 54.72
C GLU A 747 10.08 -22.04 55.55
N PRO A 748 9.61 -22.45 56.75
CA PRO A 748 8.89 -21.56 57.65
C PRO A 748 9.77 -20.43 58.17
N GLY A 749 9.22 -19.21 58.26
CA GLY A 749 9.90 -18.06 58.85
C GLY A 749 8.91 -17.04 59.42
N ALA A 750 9.42 -15.96 60.01
CA ALA A 750 8.63 -14.88 60.63
C ALA A 750 7.89 -13.97 59.61
N GLY A 751 7.48 -14.52 58.48
CA GLY A 751 6.85 -13.83 57.34
C GLY A 751 6.39 -14.86 56.29
N PRO A 752 5.87 -14.43 55.12
CA PRO A 752 5.28 -15.33 54.14
C PRO A 752 6.28 -16.38 53.61
N ASP A 753 5.76 -17.59 53.39
CA ASP A 753 6.42 -18.79 52.87
C ASP A 753 7.61 -18.55 51.94
N ARG A 754 8.82 -18.91 52.41
CA ARG A 754 10.05 -18.74 51.64
C ARG A 754 10.29 -19.98 50.77
N LYS A 755 10.11 -19.81 49.46
CA LYS A 755 10.43 -20.82 48.45
C LYS A 755 11.90 -20.75 48.08
N ARG A 756 12.59 -21.89 48.21
CA ARG A 756 13.98 -22.06 47.77
C ARG A 756 13.99 -22.63 46.36
N TYR A 757 14.74 -22.00 45.47
CA TYR A 757 14.81 -22.32 44.05
C TYR A 757 16.19 -22.88 43.69
N ALA A 758 16.25 -23.79 42.73
CA ALA A 758 17.46 -24.40 42.18
C ALA A 758 17.38 -24.47 40.65
N ILE A 759 18.50 -24.37 39.94
CA ILE A 759 18.54 -24.53 38.48
C ILE A 759 18.46 -26.03 38.11
N THR A 760 17.75 -26.37 37.04
CA THR A 760 17.68 -27.76 36.54
C THR A 760 18.80 -28.04 35.52
N PRO A 761 19.11 -29.31 35.20
CA PRO A 761 20.05 -29.65 34.12
C PRO A 761 19.65 -29.03 32.76
N GLU A 762 18.35 -28.93 32.48
CA GLU A 762 17.80 -28.24 31.32
C GLU A 762 18.06 -26.73 31.40
N GLY A 763 17.94 -26.13 32.58
CA GLY A 763 18.27 -24.73 32.85
C GLY A 763 19.74 -24.40 32.61
N VAL A 764 20.66 -25.26 33.07
CA VAL A 764 22.11 -25.14 32.81
C VAL A 764 22.38 -25.25 31.30
N THR A 765 21.80 -26.25 30.62
CA THR A 765 21.98 -26.46 29.18
C THR A 765 21.44 -25.29 28.33
N ASP A 766 20.41 -24.59 28.82
CA ASP A 766 19.85 -23.40 28.16
C ASP A 766 20.71 -22.15 28.41
N LEU A 767 21.25 -22.01 29.63
CA LEU A 767 22.19 -20.96 30.01
C LEU A 767 23.51 -21.07 29.24
N ASP A 768 24.11 -22.26 29.16
CA ASP A 768 25.32 -22.53 28.36
C ASP A 768 25.13 -22.15 26.89
N ARG A 769 23.97 -22.51 26.32
CA ARG A 769 23.64 -22.17 24.94
C ARG A 769 23.53 -20.66 24.73
N TRP A 770 22.90 -19.95 25.67
CA TRP A 770 22.76 -18.50 25.61
C TRP A 770 24.10 -17.78 25.78
N LEU A 771 24.99 -18.27 26.65
CA LEU A 771 26.34 -17.74 26.83
C LEU A 771 27.26 -18.02 25.62
N ALA A 772 26.99 -19.07 24.85
CA ALA A 772 27.74 -19.45 23.66
C ALA A 772 27.21 -18.85 22.33
N GLU A 773 26.03 -18.21 22.32
CA GLU A 773 25.46 -17.58 21.14
C GLU A 773 26.03 -16.15 20.96
N PRO A 774 26.79 -15.87 19.88
CA PRO A 774 27.33 -14.54 19.66
C PRO A 774 26.24 -13.57 19.20
N GLU A 775 26.16 -12.41 19.82
CA GLU A 775 25.26 -11.33 19.41
C GLU A 775 25.70 -10.73 18.06
N ASP A 776 24.77 -10.66 17.09
CA ASP A 776 25.01 -10.03 15.79
C ASP A 776 25.32 -8.52 15.96
N PRO A 777 26.29 -7.95 15.20
CA PRO A 777 26.54 -6.51 15.22
C PRO A 777 25.31 -5.75 14.71
N GLN A 778 24.63 -5.04 15.61
CA GLN A 778 23.38 -4.35 15.31
C GLN A 778 23.57 -3.34 14.16
N PRO A 779 22.81 -3.43 13.05
CA PRO A 779 22.83 -2.38 12.03
C PRO A 779 22.09 -1.15 12.57
N GLN A 780 22.82 -0.13 13.02
CA GLN A 780 22.20 1.09 13.56
C GLN A 780 21.47 1.85 12.44
N LEU A 781 20.14 1.71 12.41
CA LEU A 781 19.24 2.62 11.71
C LEU A 781 19.55 4.07 12.13
N GLN A 782 19.87 4.92 11.14
CA GLN A 782 20.13 6.36 11.21
C GLN A 782 20.02 6.97 12.61
N THR A 783 21.16 7.09 13.29
CA THR A 783 21.22 7.63 14.66
C THR A 783 20.58 9.02 14.70
N VAL A 784 19.90 9.34 15.81
CA VAL A 784 19.29 10.68 16.02
C VAL A 784 20.34 11.78 15.91
N LEU A 785 21.61 11.46 16.19
CA LEU A 785 22.76 12.32 16.01
C LEU A 785 23.00 12.65 14.52
N PHE A 786 23.14 11.64 13.65
CA PHE A 786 23.25 11.83 12.19
C PHE A 786 22.09 12.65 11.64
N THR A 787 20.85 12.26 11.97
CA THR A 787 19.63 12.96 11.51
C THR A 787 19.62 14.44 11.91
N LYS A 788 20.10 14.80 13.11
CA LYS A 788 20.18 16.20 13.55
C LYS A 788 21.26 17.01 12.82
N VAL A 789 22.42 16.41 12.52
CA VAL A 789 23.47 17.08 11.72
C VAL A 789 22.96 17.38 10.31
N THR A 790 22.37 16.38 9.65
CA THR A 790 21.81 16.54 8.30
C THR A 790 20.70 17.60 8.28
N LEU A 791 19.78 17.60 9.24
CA LEU A 791 18.74 18.62 9.33
C LEU A 791 19.28 20.03 9.64
N ALA A 792 20.36 20.15 10.40
CA ALA A 792 21.00 21.44 10.65
C ALA A 792 21.62 22.01 9.36
N LEU A 793 22.36 21.19 8.60
CA LEU A 793 22.92 21.55 7.29
C LEU A 793 21.81 21.96 6.30
N MET A 794 20.79 21.13 6.12
CA MET A 794 19.66 21.39 5.20
C MET A 794 18.84 22.65 5.55
N SER A 795 18.93 23.15 6.78
CA SER A 795 18.19 24.35 7.23
C SER A 795 19.07 25.58 7.41
N GLY A 796 20.33 25.54 6.96
CA GLY A 796 21.29 26.65 7.10
C GLY A 796 21.64 26.98 8.56
N ARG A 797 21.42 26.04 9.48
CA ARG A 797 21.70 26.21 10.92
C ARG A 797 23.11 25.73 11.25
N PRO A 798 23.76 26.28 12.30
CA PRO A 798 25.14 25.94 12.64
C PRO A 798 25.26 24.51 13.17
N ALA A 799 25.44 23.54 12.25
CA ALA A 799 25.67 22.14 12.57
C ALA A 799 26.95 21.94 13.41
N ALA A 800 27.94 22.81 13.26
CA ALA A 800 29.15 22.87 14.07
C ALA A 800 28.85 23.10 15.56
N GLU A 801 28.04 24.12 15.89
CA GLU A 801 27.65 24.40 17.29
C GLU A 801 26.91 23.24 17.94
N PHE A 802 26.05 22.55 17.18
CA PHE A 802 25.38 21.34 17.65
C PHE A 802 26.38 20.20 17.92
N LEU A 803 27.34 19.97 17.02
CA LEU A 803 28.38 18.96 17.18
C LEU A 803 29.33 19.28 18.34
N ASP A 804 29.68 20.54 18.57
CA ASP A 804 30.52 20.96 19.70
C ASP A 804 29.79 20.83 21.06
N ALA A 805 28.51 21.21 21.12
CA ALA A 805 27.67 21.00 22.29
C ALA A 805 27.48 19.50 22.60
N GLN A 806 27.34 18.67 21.55
CA GLN A 806 27.24 17.22 21.69
C GLN A 806 28.59 16.57 22.04
N ARG A 807 29.72 17.06 21.51
CA ARG A 807 31.08 16.64 21.90
C ARG A 807 31.28 16.88 23.39
N THR A 808 30.92 18.06 23.88
CA THR A 808 31.03 18.44 25.29
C THR A 808 30.25 17.47 26.19
N ARG A 809 28.99 17.17 25.83
CA ARG A 809 28.14 16.18 26.55
C ARG A 809 28.79 14.79 26.61
N HIS A 810 29.39 14.32 25.52
CA HIS A 810 30.06 13.02 25.49
C HIS A 810 31.40 13.02 26.25
N LEU A 811 32.17 14.11 26.23
CA LEU A 811 33.38 14.24 27.04
C LEU A 811 33.08 14.24 28.53
N ASP A 812 32.00 14.88 28.97
CA ASP A 812 31.56 14.85 30.38
C ASP A 812 31.02 13.47 30.79
N ALA A 813 30.29 12.79 29.90
CA ALA A 813 29.92 11.39 30.09
C ALA A 813 31.15 10.48 30.19
N MET A 814 32.14 10.65 29.31
CA MET A 814 33.40 9.90 29.30
C MET A 814 34.21 10.12 30.58
N ARG A 815 34.27 11.37 31.10
CA ARG A 815 34.87 11.68 32.41
C ARG A 815 34.15 10.94 33.53
N THR A 816 32.82 11.01 33.56
CA THR A 816 31.97 10.35 34.56
C THR A 816 32.18 8.83 34.55
N LEU A 817 32.20 8.22 33.36
CA LEU A 817 32.44 6.79 33.20
C LEU A 817 33.89 6.38 33.51
N THR A 818 34.87 7.26 33.23
CA THR A 818 36.28 7.02 33.60
C THR A 818 36.48 7.04 35.12
N VAL A 819 35.76 7.91 35.83
CA VAL A 819 35.71 7.92 37.30
C VAL A 819 35.00 6.67 37.80
N ALA A 820 33.81 6.35 37.28
CA ALA A 820 33.07 5.13 37.64
C ALA A 820 33.88 3.84 37.41
N ARG A 821 34.72 3.78 36.36
CA ARG A 821 35.66 2.66 36.12
C ARG A 821 36.78 2.61 37.15
N ARG A 822 37.32 3.76 37.58
CA ARG A 822 38.38 3.83 38.61
C ARG A 822 37.87 3.53 40.01
N GLU A 823 36.64 3.92 40.30
CA GLU A 823 35.95 3.73 41.58
C GLU A 823 35.11 2.43 41.60
N ALA A 824 35.21 1.62 40.54
CA ALA A 824 34.52 0.35 40.40
C ALA A 824 34.89 -0.61 41.54
N VAL A 825 33.89 -0.96 42.36
CA VAL A 825 34.06 -1.84 43.52
C VAL A 825 34.25 -3.31 43.09
N SER A 826 33.85 -3.66 41.86
CA SER A 826 34.08 -4.97 41.26
C SER A 826 34.64 -4.89 39.84
N ALA A 827 35.31 -5.94 39.40
CA ALA A 827 35.77 -6.08 38.02
C ALA A 827 34.61 -6.10 37.00
N GLN A 828 33.39 -6.46 37.43
CA GLN A 828 32.19 -6.42 36.60
C GLN A 828 31.70 -4.98 36.38
N ASP A 829 31.75 -4.13 37.41
CA ASP A 829 31.43 -2.70 37.29
C ASP A 829 32.46 -1.97 36.42
N ALA A 830 33.75 -2.32 36.56
CA ALA A 830 34.82 -1.79 35.71
C ALA A 830 34.59 -2.15 34.23
N LEU A 831 34.26 -3.41 33.94
CA LEU A 831 33.97 -3.90 32.59
C LEU A 831 32.72 -3.26 31.97
N LEU A 832 31.67 -3.02 32.78
CA LEU A 832 30.48 -2.29 32.33
C LEU A 832 30.80 -0.83 32.00
N ALA A 833 31.64 -0.18 32.81
CA ALA A 833 32.11 1.17 32.54
C ALA A 833 33.00 1.22 31.27
N ASP A 834 33.87 0.22 31.04
CA ASP A 834 34.64 0.07 29.80
C ASP A 834 33.74 -0.08 28.56
N TYR A 835 32.71 -0.94 28.63
CA TYR A 835 31.74 -1.10 27.54
C TYR A 835 31.02 0.21 27.20
N GLN A 836 30.62 0.98 28.22
CA GLN A 836 30.01 2.29 28.02
C GLN A 836 31.00 3.34 27.50
N LEU A 837 32.26 3.30 27.94
CA LEU A 837 33.33 4.15 27.43
C LEU A 837 33.59 3.91 25.94
N PHE A 838 33.65 2.66 25.47
CA PHE A 838 33.91 2.36 24.06
C PHE A 838 32.80 2.88 23.12
N HIS A 839 31.53 2.86 23.54
CA HIS A 839 30.44 3.46 22.75
C HIS A 839 30.50 4.98 22.75
N VAL A 840 30.79 5.62 23.89
CA VAL A 840 30.99 7.08 23.96
C VAL A 840 32.21 7.51 23.14
N GLU A 841 33.27 6.69 23.09
CA GLU A 841 34.44 6.93 22.25
C GLU A 841 34.11 6.77 20.76
N ALA A 842 33.31 5.77 20.38
CA ALA A 842 32.84 5.60 19.00
C ALA A 842 32.00 6.80 18.53
N ASP A 843 31.08 7.27 19.37
CA ASP A 843 30.28 8.48 19.10
C ASP A 843 31.16 9.74 19.01
N LEU A 844 32.18 9.89 19.88
CA LEU A 844 33.15 11.00 19.80
C LEU A 844 33.97 10.96 18.50
N ARG A 845 34.51 9.80 18.13
CA ARG A 845 35.24 9.61 16.85
C ARG A 845 34.36 9.94 15.65
N TRP A 846 33.07 9.58 15.70
CA TRP A 846 32.11 9.96 14.65
C TRP A 846 31.82 11.46 14.63
N ILE A 847 31.65 12.10 15.80
CA ILE A 847 31.44 13.55 15.92
C ILE A 847 32.63 14.32 15.34
N ASP A 848 33.86 13.89 15.62
CA ASP A 848 35.07 14.51 15.10
C ASP A 848 35.20 14.31 13.58
N HIS A 849 34.89 13.11 13.07
CA HIS A 849 34.85 12.84 11.63
C HIS A 849 33.77 13.67 10.91
N ALA A 850 32.58 13.82 11.51
CA ALA A 850 31.49 14.62 10.98
C ALA A 850 31.86 16.11 10.96
N ALA A 851 32.41 16.63 12.07
CA ALA A 851 32.87 18.02 12.18
C ALA A 851 33.91 18.37 11.12
N GLY A 852 34.90 17.49 10.88
CA GLY A 852 35.92 17.67 9.84
C GLY A 852 35.38 17.65 8.41
N ARG A 853 34.16 17.12 8.19
CA ARG A 853 33.51 17.06 6.87
C ARG A 853 32.45 18.14 6.65
N LEU A 854 32.07 18.90 7.67
CA LEU A 854 31.08 19.98 7.55
C LEU A 854 31.39 21.00 6.44
N PRO A 855 32.64 21.43 6.17
CA PRO A 855 32.90 22.42 5.12
C PRO A 855 32.49 21.91 3.73
N ALA A 856 32.90 20.69 3.36
CA ALA A 856 32.54 20.09 2.07
C ALA A 856 31.02 19.82 1.96
N LEU A 857 30.40 19.33 3.05
CA LEU A 857 28.94 19.10 3.09
C LEU A 857 28.12 20.40 3.03
N ALA A 858 28.68 21.53 3.50
CA ALA A 858 28.06 22.85 3.41
C ALA A 858 28.24 23.49 2.03
N GLU A 859 29.33 23.19 1.32
CA GLU A 859 29.50 23.56 -0.09
C GLU A 859 28.51 22.78 -0.97
N GLU A 860 28.41 21.46 -0.82
CA GLU A 860 27.43 20.61 -1.52
C GLU A 860 25.98 21.10 -1.29
N ALA A 861 25.59 21.37 -0.03
CA ALA A 861 24.26 21.90 0.30
C ALA A 861 24.04 23.36 -0.14
N GLY A 862 25.11 24.14 -0.23
CA GLY A 862 25.08 25.55 -0.65
C GLY A 862 24.88 25.72 -2.16
N ASP A 863 25.46 24.83 -2.97
CA ASP A 863 25.23 24.81 -4.41
C ASP A 863 23.82 24.31 -4.75
N ASP A 864 23.24 23.36 -4.01
CA ASP A 864 21.81 22.99 -4.12
C ASP A 864 20.89 24.20 -3.88
N HIS A 865 21.21 25.06 -2.90
CA HIS A 865 20.45 26.30 -2.68
C HIS A 865 20.65 27.33 -3.80
N ARG A 866 21.85 27.46 -4.38
CA ARG A 866 22.09 28.36 -5.53
C ARG A 866 21.40 27.88 -6.80
N LEU A 867 21.36 26.58 -7.05
CA LEU A 867 20.64 25.95 -8.17
C LEU A 867 19.11 26.05 -8.02
N SER A 868 18.60 26.22 -6.79
CA SER A 868 17.18 26.47 -6.52
C SER A 868 16.75 27.95 -6.64
N GLY A 869 17.70 28.87 -6.90
CA GLY A 869 17.52 30.33 -6.80
C GLY A 869 17.77 31.12 -8.09
N SER A 870 17.79 30.47 -9.25
CA SER A 870 18.00 31.09 -10.59
C SER A 870 16.85 30.84 -11.55
#